data_AF-A0A0D1C3X4-F1
#
_entry.id   AF-A0A0D1C3X4-F1
#
_cell.length_a   1.000
_cell.length_b   1.000
_cell.length_c   1.000
_cell.angle_alpha   90.00
_cell.angle_beta   90.00
_cell.angle_gamma   90.00
#
_symmetry.space_group_name_H-M   'P 1'
#
loop_
_entity.id
_entity.type
_entity.pdbx_description
1 polymer ?
#
loop_
_entity_poly.entity_id
_entity_poly.type
_entity_poly.pdbx_seq_one_letter_code
_entity_poly.pdbx_strand_id
1 'polypeptide(L)'
;MSVQGRARLIWRTLARPVVYPNQCHLTVEDQKGSWRHASTSRVKLGIGKSSPRSSPTATPRTSSRFKSDASCGTSSALKPRRLTPPLSGRGVSNTFIDEARRDMQLRKMPYDEADMKWLREARHSIYTLNGKQTEWQAEHKELTTQLNRHYQATSKATKSQKDSAKNNAPGPKAGSDPSGISATETKLSQDAGAVSEDKVKSLKERAKKVKQELDGVLKQQEEIRARSQNIRLSWPNHCHPEVPVGPEENAVLLSVEDPLNVLPSEFDEMKEPWNKSVMQAKHFPDGPKPDPKRDHLSLAASACAAEVDMMSGLLATGSSWPYLLGSISLLEHALSQYAMSIVVRKGFIPVSPPDVVRADLADRCGFRPRDEKAKQTYFLETAKGKGTEKGQSHSDADLCLAATAEIPLAGLLAARTIDETRKDKRASTSEEGSCLIQESKLPIKLAALGHAFRAEAGARGADTRGLYRVHQFSKIEMFVATEGHVEASNAMLEELRAIQEEVIGGLGLPYRVLDMPTEELGASAYRKYDIEVWMPGRGSWGEVSSASNCTSYQALRLGIKLKTAEPVSQENGDPHHPTVHTLNATAAAIPRLIVAILENHGVERGKLVLPDTLAPFWLAGDKDPNVTWLHTGKLEAGSGSRLQRALTQVRSIARKNGTDAPTMIASFLVLHELTAIVPLVIMFYLFGALGVGTAVLDWLLGDGNEATEESLGSRFRAWARIKEERFERYCRKKGYLGFEKQDVEQINAANDLGKTGQLAGSFANMVAAYIIVKALLPVRIGASIALAGPFSKAVLEPLKRMLGRVPLVRRRTPS
;
A
#
# COMPACT_ATOMS: atom_id res chain seq x y z
N MET A 1 37.56 32.03 -47.51
CA MET A 1 37.79 31.11 -46.38
C MET A 1 36.49 30.91 -45.62
N SER A 2 36.32 29.76 -44.96
CA SER A 2 35.32 29.42 -43.91
C SER A 2 33.80 29.63 -44.15
N VAL A 3 33.13 28.47 -44.34
CA VAL A 3 31.85 28.04 -43.72
C VAL A 3 30.52 28.73 -44.13
N GLN A 4 29.92 28.12 -45.16
CA GLN A 4 28.49 27.83 -45.43
C GLN A 4 27.36 28.50 -44.62
N GLY A 5 26.35 28.97 -45.37
CA GLY A 5 24.98 29.18 -44.89
C GLY A 5 23.91 28.74 -45.90
N ARG A 6 22.78 28.25 -45.38
CA ARG A 6 21.38 28.21 -45.93
C ARG A 6 21.14 28.05 -47.44
N ALA A 7 20.32 27.07 -47.86
CA ALA A 7 18.95 27.28 -48.40
C ALA A 7 18.33 26.04 -49.10
N ARG A 8 17.00 26.10 -49.29
CA ARG A 8 16.08 25.09 -49.86
C ARG A 8 16.17 24.96 -51.40
N LEU A 9 15.70 23.84 -51.97
CA LEU A 9 15.02 23.81 -53.29
C LEU A 9 13.97 22.67 -53.41
N ILE A 10 13.12 22.73 -54.44
CA ILE A 10 11.88 21.94 -54.68
C ILE A 10 11.84 21.47 -56.16
N TRP A 11 10.98 20.47 -56.47
CA TRP A 11 10.49 19.92 -57.78
C TRP A 11 11.00 18.48 -58.08
N ARG A 12 10.14 17.42 -58.16
CA ARG A 12 9.16 17.00 -59.22
C ARG A 12 9.88 16.49 -60.51
N THR A 13 9.53 15.40 -61.24
CA THR A 13 8.35 14.49 -61.26
C THR A 13 8.56 13.21 -62.13
N LEU A 14 7.64 12.23 -62.01
CA LEU A 14 7.20 11.12 -62.93
C LEU A 14 7.87 9.74 -62.76
N ALA A 15 7.19 8.58 -62.93
CA ALA A 15 5.91 8.28 -63.62
C ALA A 15 4.97 7.25 -62.91
N ARG A 16 3.76 7.08 -63.47
CA ARG A 16 2.64 6.15 -63.12
C ARG A 16 2.30 5.31 -64.40
N PRO A 17 1.20 4.51 -64.59
CA PRO A 17 -0.12 4.48 -63.91
C PRO A 17 -0.79 3.08 -63.71
N VAL A 18 -2.13 3.06 -63.50
CA VAL A 18 -3.13 1.95 -63.67
C VAL A 18 -3.51 1.16 -62.39
N VAL A 19 -4.78 0.94 -61.97
CA VAL A 19 -6.13 1.55 -62.27
C VAL A 19 -7.14 1.28 -61.11
N TYR A 20 -8.30 1.96 -61.11
CA TYR A 20 -9.56 1.73 -60.34
C TYR A 20 -10.75 1.79 -61.35
N PRO A 21 -11.98 1.26 -61.14
CA PRO A 21 -12.89 1.54 -59.99
C PRO A 21 -13.82 0.33 -59.61
N ASN A 22 -14.82 0.36 -58.70
CA ASN A 22 -16.02 1.23 -58.61
C ASN A 22 -16.68 1.26 -57.21
N GLN A 23 -17.39 2.37 -56.94
CA GLN A 23 -18.33 2.55 -55.82
C GLN A 23 -19.77 2.19 -56.27
N CYS A 24 -20.67 1.99 -55.30
CA CYS A 24 -22.09 2.35 -55.44
C CYS A 24 -22.64 2.87 -54.11
N HIS A 25 -23.40 3.97 -54.17
CA HIS A 25 -24.21 4.51 -53.08
C HIS A 25 -25.51 3.71 -52.91
N LEU A 26 -26.14 3.77 -51.73
CA LEU A 26 -27.50 4.31 -51.57
C LEU A 26 -27.89 4.49 -50.09
N THR A 27 -29.01 5.18 -49.87
CA THR A 27 -29.40 5.90 -48.63
C THR A 27 -30.82 5.54 -48.19
N VAL A 28 -31.10 5.61 -46.86
CA VAL A 28 -32.41 5.96 -46.23
C VAL A 28 -33.56 4.95 -46.52
N GLU A 29 -34.32 4.42 -45.56
CA GLU A 29 -35.40 5.11 -44.83
C GLU A 29 -36.00 4.27 -43.66
N ASP A 30 -36.97 4.86 -42.94
CA ASP A 30 -37.73 4.35 -41.78
C ASP A 30 -38.42 2.97 -41.96
N GLN A 31 -38.60 2.24 -40.85
CA GLN A 31 -39.96 1.89 -40.37
C GLN A 31 -40.04 1.32 -38.94
N LYS A 32 -41.19 1.59 -38.28
CA LYS A 32 -41.60 1.13 -36.94
C LYS A 32 -42.12 -0.31 -36.99
N GLY A 33 -41.94 -1.12 -35.94
CA GLY A 33 -42.53 -2.47 -35.88
C GLY A 33 -42.51 -3.18 -34.53
N SER A 34 -43.66 -3.20 -33.87
CA SER A 34 -44.01 -3.89 -32.61
C SER A 34 -43.49 -5.33 -32.38
N TRP A 35 -43.08 -5.58 -31.13
CA TRP A 35 -43.34 -6.79 -30.29
C TRP A 35 -44.18 -7.93 -30.88
N ARG A 36 -43.70 -9.20 -30.72
CA ARG A 36 -44.34 -10.26 -29.89
C ARG A 36 -43.52 -11.56 -29.80
N HIS A 37 -43.85 -12.40 -28.81
CA HIS A 37 -43.22 -13.67 -28.48
C HIS A 37 -43.32 -14.76 -29.56
N ALA A 38 -42.33 -15.66 -29.60
CA ALA A 38 -42.54 -17.08 -29.86
C ALA A 38 -41.50 -17.93 -29.12
N SER A 39 -41.91 -19.13 -28.68
CA SER A 39 -41.12 -20.07 -27.89
C SER A 39 -40.81 -21.34 -28.69
N THR A 40 -39.83 -22.13 -28.22
CA THR A 40 -39.54 -23.53 -28.59
C THR A 40 -39.24 -23.89 -30.04
N SER A 41 -38.03 -24.44 -30.25
CA SER A 41 -37.90 -25.77 -30.86
C SER A 41 -36.62 -26.48 -30.37
N ARG A 42 -36.74 -27.80 -30.13
CA ARG A 42 -35.60 -28.70 -29.87
C ARG A 42 -35.02 -29.14 -31.21
N VAL A 43 -33.70 -29.24 -31.32
CA VAL A 43 -33.05 -30.11 -32.31
C VAL A 43 -32.16 -31.11 -31.57
N LYS A 44 -32.45 -32.41 -31.75
CA LYS A 44 -31.55 -33.51 -31.43
C LYS A 44 -30.83 -33.91 -32.72
N LEU A 45 -29.51 -34.08 -32.66
CA LEU A 45 -28.78 -34.91 -33.61
C LEU A 45 -27.93 -35.89 -32.80
N GLY A 46 -28.08 -37.18 -33.11
CA GLY A 46 -27.33 -38.26 -32.48
C GLY A 46 -26.38 -38.91 -33.49
N ILE A 47 -25.27 -39.43 -32.99
CA ILE A 47 -24.31 -40.24 -33.77
C ILE A 47 -24.04 -41.53 -32.99
N GLY A 48 -23.98 -42.65 -33.72
CA GLY A 48 -24.12 -44.00 -33.17
C GLY A 48 -22.85 -44.66 -32.64
N LYS A 49 -23.03 -45.85 -32.07
CA LYS A 49 -21.96 -46.74 -31.59
C LYS A 49 -21.43 -47.64 -32.72
N SER A 50 -20.12 -47.82 -32.76
CA SER A 50 -19.48 -49.06 -33.25
C SER A 50 -18.18 -49.30 -32.44
N SER A 51 -17.68 -50.53 -32.46
CA SER A 51 -16.80 -51.08 -31.41
C SER A 51 -15.41 -51.51 -31.97
N PRO A 52 -14.55 -52.30 -31.28
CA PRO A 52 -13.22 -51.83 -30.89
C PRO A 52 -12.05 -52.55 -31.58
N ARG A 53 -10.84 -51.97 -31.56
CA ARG A 53 -9.62 -52.75 -31.87
C ARG A 53 -8.31 -52.27 -31.23
N SER A 54 -7.66 -53.24 -30.56
CA SER A 54 -6.20 -53.45 -30.40
C SER A 54 -5.26 -52.26 -30.10
N SER A 55 -4.68 -52.30 -28.91
CA SER A 55 -3.39 -51.69 -28.55
C SER A 55 -2.20 -52.40 -29.23
N PRO A 56 -1.08 -51.70 -29.43
CA PRO A 56 0.25 -52.31 -29.56
C PRO A 56 1.09 -52.13 -28.29
N THR A 57 1.65 -53.22 -27.81
CA THR A 57 2.69 -53.27 -26.78
C THR A 57 4.03 -52.71 -27.28
N ALA A 58 4.77 -52.02 -26.41
CA ALA A 58 6.17 -51.65 -26.66
C ALA A 58 7.07 -52.23 -25.55
N THR A 59 7.97 -53.13 -25.92
CA THR A 59 8.97 -53.76 -25.05
C THR A 59 10.25 -52.91 -24.94
N PRO A 60 11.06 -53.09 -23.89
CA PRO A 60 12.25 -52.26 -23.67
C PRO A 60 13.43 -52.69 -24.57
N ARG A 61 14.10 -51.71 -25.17
CA ARG A 61 15.43 -51.84 -25.81
C ARG A 61 16.41 -50.95 -25.05
N THR A 62 17.28 -51.55 -24.23
CA THR A 62 18.67 -51.94 -24.54
C THR A 62 19.59 -50.77 -24.89
N SER A 63 20.66 -50.67 -24.10
CA SER A 63 21.69 -49.64 -24.15
C SER A 63 22.39 -49.50 -25.49
N SER A 64 22.69 -48.26 -25.87
CA SER A 64 23.87 -47.95 -26.69
C SER A 64 24.66 -46.83 -26.01
N ARG A 65 25.97 -47.04 -25.86
CA ARG A 65 26.90 -46.02 -25.38
C ARG A 65 27.17 -45.04 -26.53
N PHE A 66 26.89 -43.77 -26.33
CA PHE A 66 27.64 -42.71 -27.01
C PHE A 66 28.47 -41.97 -25.97
N LYS A 67 29.80 -42.07 -26.11
CA LYS A 67 30.74 -41.15 -25.47
C LYS A 67 30.81 -39.91 -26.35
N SER A 68 30.47 -38.76 -25.78
CA SER A 68 30.90 -37.45 -26.28
C SER A 68 31.50 -36.71 -25.10
N ASP A 69 32.82 -36.62 -25.07
CA ASP A 69 33.54 -35.85 -24.06
C ASP A 69 33.24 -34.36 -24.27
N ALA A 70 32.39 -33.80 -23.41
CA ALA A 70 32.13 -32.38 -23.31
C ALA A 70 32.19 -31.99 -21.82
N SER A 71 33.40 -31.61 -21.38
CA SER A 71 33.65 -31.09 -20.04
C SER A 71 33.02 -29.71 -19.88
N CYS A 72 31.72 -29.68 -19.57
CA CYS A 72 31.02 -28.48 -19.12
C CYS A 72 30.68 -28.66 -17.64
N GLY A 73 31.14 -27.72 -16.80
CA GLY A 73 31.02 -27.85 -15.35
C GLY A 73 29.57 -27.99 -14.91
N THR A 74 29.28 -29.01 -14.12
CA THR A 74 28.00 -29.15 -13.44
C THR A 74 27.87 -28.03 -12.40
N SER A 75 27.31 -26.90 -12.82
CA SER A 75 26.67 -25.95 -11.93
C SER A 75 25.70 -26.75 -11.05
N SER A 76 26.08 -26.96 -9.79
CA SER A 76 25.22 -27.64 -8.84
C SER A 76 24.06 -26.71 -8.54
N ALA A 77 22.92 -26.93 -9.20
CA ALA A 77 21.69 -26.22 -8.91
C ALA A 77 21.44 -26.27 -7.40
N LEU A 78 21.53 -25.10 -6.75
CA LEU A 78 21.38 -24.97 -5.30
C LEU A 78 20.10 -25.68 -4.90
N LYS A 79 20.20 -26.68 -4.01
CA LYS A 79 19.04 -27.45 -3.56
C LYS A 79 17.97 -26.46 -3.08
N PRO A 80 16.74 -26.52 -3.59
CA PRO A 80 15.71 -25.54 -3.24
C PRO A 80 15.54 -25.53 -1.72
N ARG A 81 15.58 -24.32 -1.13
CA ARG A 81 15.39 -24.12 0.31
C ARG A 81 14.00 -24.62 0.66
N ARG A 82 13.90 -25.82 1.24
CA ARG A 82 12.64 -26.34 1.75
C ARG A 82 12.31 -25.59 3.03
N LEU A 83 11.06 -25.14 3.14
CA LEU A 83 10.49 -24.75 4.41
C LEU A 83 10.68 -25.92 5.37
N THR A 84 11.33 -25.68 6.50
CA THR A 84 11.39 -26.71 7.55
C THR A 84 9.96 -27.02 8.00
N PRO A 85 9.63 -28.28 8.32
CA PRO A 85 8.42 -28.55 9.08
C PRO A 85 8.43 -27.67 10.34
N PRO A 86 7.29 -27.05 10.73
CA PRO A 86 7.21 -26.21 11.90
C PRO A 86 7.80 -26.92 13.13
N LEU A 87 8.56 -26.20 13.95
CA LEU A 87 9.36 -26.84 14.98
C LEU A 87 8.47 -27.52 16.03
N SER A 88 8.69 -28.82 16.21
CA SER A 88 8.01 -29.67 17.19
C SER A 88 8.57 -29.40 18.59
N GLY A 89 8.16 -28.26 19.16
CA GLY A 89 8.48 -27.86 20.53
C GLY A 89 8.13 -28.93 21.58
N ARG A 90 8.69 -28.78 22.79
CA ARG A 90 8.60 -29.77 23.90
C ARG A 90 7.21 -29.81 24.58
N GLY A 91 6.13 -29.58 23.83
CA GLY A 91 4.80 -29.23 24.35
C GLY A 91 4.61 -27.72 24.47
N VAL A 92 3.41 -27.31 24.86
CA VAL A 92 2.97 -25.91 24.97
C VAL A 92 2.82 -25.55 26.45
N SER A 93 3.20 -24.33 26.86
CA SER A 93 2.97 -23.88 28.24
C SER A 93 1.49 -23.62 28.49
N ASN A 94 1.04 -23.79 29.75
CA ASN A 94 -0.36 -23.53 30.10
C ASN A 94 -0.70 -22.05 29.94
N THR A 95 0.24 -21.14 30.26
CA THR A 95 0.11 -19.69 30.05
C THR A 95 -0.19 -19.36 28.59
N PHE A 96 0.59 -19.90 27.64
CA PHE A 96 0.36 -19.69 26.21
C PHE A 96 -0.98 -20.27 25.73
N ILE A 97 -1.41 -21.42 26.26
CA ILE A 97 -2.75 -22.00 25.98
C ILE A 97 -3.85 -21.03 26.47
N ASP A 98 -3.70 -20.50 27.68
CA ASP A 98 -4.71 -19.64 28.31
C ASP A 98 -4.75 -18.23 27.70
N GLU A 99 -3.60 -17.71 27.27
CA GLU A 99 -3.47 -16.48 26.46
C GLU A 99 -4.10 -16.65 25.08
N ALA A 100 -3.76 -17.70 24.33
CA ALA A 100 -4.36 -17.98 23.03
C ALA A 100 -5.89 -18.18 23.14
N ARG A 101 -6.39 -18.81 24.22
CA ARG A 101 -7.84 -18.90 24.49
C ARG A 101 -8.45 -17.51 24.66
N ARG A 102 -7.82 -16.63 25.44
CA ARG A 102 -8.28 -15.26 25.69
C ARG A 102 -8.31 -14.45 24.38
N ASP A 103 -7.24 -14.53 23.58
CA ASP A 103 -7.16 -13.87 22.28
C ASP A 103 -8.24 -14.38 21.32
N MET A 104 -8.45 -15.70 21.22
CA MET A 104 -9.52 -16.27 20.39
C MET A 104 -10.92 -15.86 20.86
N GLN A 105 -11.17 -15.77 22.17
CA GLN A 105 -12.42 -15.27 22.74
C GLN A 105 -12.66 -13.79 22.38
N LEU A 106 -11.65 -12.93 22.54
CA LEU A 106 -11.71 -11.50 22.20
C LEU A 106 -11.95 -11.24 20.70
N ARG A 107 -11.45 -12.14 19.84
CA ARG A 107 -11.63 -12.07 18.37
C ARG A 107 -12.86 -12.85 17.85
N LYS A 108 -13.66 -13.45 18.74
CA LYS A 108 -14.75 -14.41 18.43
C LYS A 108 -14.34 -15.53 17.44
N MET A 109 -13.08 -15.97 17.47
CA MET A 109 -12.59 -17.03 16.59
C MET A 109 -13.00 -18.41 17.13
N PRO A 110 -13.34 -19.38 16.25
CA PRO A 110 -13.72 -20.72 16.68
C PRO A 110 -12.53 -21.45 17.30
N TYR A 111 -12.75 -22.09 18.46
CA TYR A 111 -11.79 -22.98 19.13
C TYR A 111 -12.55 -24.13 19.81
N ASP A 112 -11.88 -25.27 19.97
CA ASP A 112 -12.42 -26.44 20.67
C ASP A 112 -11.75 -26.60 22.05
N GLU A 113 -12.56 -26.67 23.11
CA GLU A 113 -12.08 -26.91 24.47
C GLU A 113 -11.48 -28.32 24.64
N ALA A 114 -11.93 -29.30 23.85
CA ALA A 114 -11.36 -30.64 23.84
C ALA A 114 -9.91 -30.63 23.32
N ASP A 115 -9.59 -29.82 22.31
CA ASP A 115 -8.22 -29.65 21.83
C ASP A 115 -7.32 -28.91 22.84
N MET A 116 -7.86 -27.91 23.56
CA MET A 116 -7.13 -27.22 24.64
C MET A 116 -6.82 -28.17 25.80
N LYS A 117 -7.79 -29.00 26.20
CA LYS A 117 -7.60 -30.05 27.20
C LYS A 117 -6.59 -31.10 26.73
N TRP A 118 -6.73 -31.57 25.48
CA TRP A 118 -5.83 -32.54 24.88
C TRP A 118 -4.39 -32.04 24.82
N LEU A 119 -4.14 -30.75 24.52
CA LEU A 119 -2.78 -30.18 24.54
C LEU A 119 -2.13 -30.21 25.93
N ARG A 120 -2.90 -29.96 27.00
CA ARG A 120 -2.42 -30.06 28.38
C ARG A 120 -2.03 -31.51 28.72
N GLU A 121 -2.86 -32.49 28.35
CA GLU A 121 -2.61 -33.93 28.53
C GLU A 121 -1.43 -34.44 27.66
N ALA A 122 -1.31 -33.93 26.44
CA ALA A 122 -0.24 -34.24 25.49
C ALA A 122 1.13 -33.79 26.02
N ARG A 123 1.20 -32.66 26.74
CA ARG A 123 2.43 -32.18 27.40
C ARG A 123 2.95 -33.17 28.45
N HIS A 124 2.06 -33.76 29.26
CA HIS A 124 2.46 -34.81 30.21
C HIS A 124 2.82 -36.12 29.49
N SER A 125 2.07 -36.48 28.46
CA SER A 125 2.32 -37.66 27.63
C SER A 125 3.70 -37.62 26.96
N ILE A 126 4.08 -36.48 26.36
CA ILE A 126 5.37 -36.35 25.66
C ILE A 126 6.55 -36.36 26.63
N TYR A 127 6.40 -35.84 27.85
CA TYR A 127 7.42 -35.96 28.91
C TYR A 127 7.69 -37.42 29.27
N THR A 128 6.64 -38.20 29.54
CA THR A 128 6.72 -39.64 29.84
C THR A 128 7.32 -40.43 28.67
N LEU A 129 6.95 -40.10 27.43
CA LEU A 129 7.53 -40.74 26.23
C LEU A 129 9.01 -40.39 26.01
N ASN A 130 9.46 -39.19 26.37
CA ASN A 130 10.87 -38.80 26.30
C ASN A 130 11.72 -39.58 27.34
N GLY A 131 11.16 -39.83 28.55
CA GLY A 131 11.78 -40.70 29.55
C GLY A 131 12.01 -42.11 28.99
N LYS A 132 10.93 -42.76 28.54
CA LYS A 132 10.97 -44.09 27.91
C LYS A 132 11.91 -44.15 26.69
N GLN A 133 11.93 -43.11 25.85
CA GLN A 133 12.86 -43.03 24.73
C GLN A 133 14.31 -43.06 25.22
N THR A 134 14.64 -42.30 26.26
CA THR A 134 16.00 -42.24 26.83
C THR A 134 16.42 -43.59 27.42
N GLU A 135 15.52 -44.24 28.15
CA GLU A 135 15.70 -45.59 28.71
C GLU A 135 15.95 -46.63 27.59
N TRP A 136 15.08 -46.72 26.60
CA TRP A 136 15.22 -47.67 25.48
C TRP A 136 16.44 -47.38 24.60
N GLN A 137 16.81 -46.11 24.40
CA GLN A 137 18.05 -45.76 23.68
C GLN A 137 19.30 -46.17 24.46
N ALA A 138 19.30 -46.01 25.79
CA ALA A 138 20.40 -46.47 26.65
C ALA A 138 20.50 -48.01 26.64
N GLU A 139 19.39 -48.73 26.81
CA GLU A 139 19.39 -50.20 26.77
C GLU A 139 19.80 -50.72 25.39
N HIS A 140 19.26 -50.18 24.30
CA HIS A 140 19.66 -50.57 22.94
C HIS A 140 21.16 -50.32 22.68
N LYS A 141 21.71 -49.21 23.17
CA LYS A 141 23.15 -48.90 23.08
C LYS A 141 24.00 -49.89 23.88
N GLU A 142 23.59 -50.25 25.09
CA GLU A 142 24.32 -51.22 25.91
C GLU A 142 24.24 -52.63 25.31
N LEU A 143 23.05 -53.09 24.88
CA LEU A 143 22.89 -54.37 24.17
C LEU A 143 23.74 -54.45 22.90
N THR A 144 23.78 -53.38 22.11
CA THR A 144 24.65 -53.29 20.92
C THR A 144 26.13 -53.33 21.30
N THR A 145 26.50 -52.69 22.41
CA THR A 145 27.88 -52.69 22.93
C THR A 145 28.29 -54.09 23.42
N GLN A 146 27.41 -54.79 24.14
CA GLN A 146 27.62 -56.17 24.57
C GLN A 146 27.74 -57.13 23.38
N LEU A 147 26.87 -56.99 22.38
CA LEU A 147 26.92 -57.78 21.16
C LEU A 147 28.26 -57.59 20.41
N ASN A 148 28.72 -56.33 20.31
CA ASN A 148 30.03 -56.02 19.73
C ASN A 148 31.20 -56.57 20.55
N ARG A 149 31.15 -56.53 21.89
CA ARG A 149 32.15 -57.18 22.76
C ARG A 149 32.18 -58.69 22.52
N HIS A 150 31.03 -59.35 22.41
CA HIS A 150 30.95 -60.78 22.09
C HIS A 150 31.55 -61.11 20.71
N TYR A 151 31.24 -60.34 19.66
CA TYR A 151 31.85 -60.53 18.34
C TYR A 151 33.37 -60.30 18.32
N GLN A 152 33.87 -59.32 19.07
CA GLN A 152 35.31 -59.09 19.20
C GLN A 152 36.00 -60.22 19.98
N ALA A 153 35.36 -60.75 21.03
CA ALA A 153 35.87 -61.87 21.80
C ALA A 153 35.92 -63.17 20.97
N THR A 154 34.85 -63.51 20.24
CA THR A 154 34.85 -64.69 19.35
C THR A 154 35.82 -64.53 18.17
N SER A 155 35.97 -63.33 17.62
CA SER A 155 36.99 -63.04 16.60
C SER A 155 38.43 -63.20 17.13
N LYS A 156 38.72 -62.75 18.35
CA LYS A 156 40.01 -62.97 19.02
C LYS A 156 40.25 -64.45 19.33
N ALA A 157 39.24 -65.16 19.81
CA ALA A 157 39.33 -66.59 20.11
C ALA A 157 39.57 -67.44 18.86
N THR A 158 38.84 -67.20 17.77
CA THR A 158 39.06 -67.88 16.48
C THR A 158 40.42 -67.54 15.88
N LYS A 159 40.92 -66.30 16.03
CA LYS A 159 42.28 -65.95 15.61
C LYS A 159 43.33 -66.72 16.43
N SER A 160 43.20 -66.74 17.75
CA SER A 160 44.10 -67.49 18.66
C SER A 160 44.10 -69.00 18.40
N GLN A 161 42.94 -69.61 18.13
CA GLN A 161 42.84 -71.02 17.71
C GLN A 161 43.49 -71.28 16.34
N LYS A 162 43.40 -70.32 15.41
CA LYS A 162 44.01 -70.44 14.08
C LYS A 162 45.54 -70.32 14.15
N ASP A 163 46.04 -69.49 15.07
CA ASP A 163 47.46 -69.34 15.35
C ASP A 163 48.03 -70.56 16.11
N SER A 164 47.28 -71.15 17.07
CA SER A 164 47.69 -72.39 17.75
C SER A 164 47.63 -73.63 16.84
N ALA A 165 46.62 -73.74 15.96
CA ALA A 165 46.54 -74.79 14.95
C ALA A 165 47.68 -74.70 13.91
N LYS A 166 48.24 -73.51 13.68
CA LYS A 166 49.42 -73.31 12.82
C LYS A 166 50.72 -73.79 13.45
N ASN A 167 50.79 -73.82 14.79
CA ASN A 167 51.96 -74.27 15.54
C ASN A 167 51.95 -75.78 15.85
N ASN A 168 50.80 -76.46 15.73
CA ASN A 168 50.64 -77.91 15.95
C ASN A 168 50.55 -78.72 14.65
N ALA A 169 51.45 -78.47 13.69
CA ALA A 169 51.66 -79.35 12.54
C ALA A 169 52.60 -80.52 12.93
N PRO A 170 52.29 -81.79 12.62
CA PRO A 170 53.04 -82.93 13.15
C PRO A 170 54.37 -83.21 12.43
N GLY A 171 55.46 -83.22 13.19
CA GLY A 171 56.70 -83.95 12.86
C GLY A 171 56.62 -85.42 13.32
N PRO A 172 57.46 -86.33 12.80
CA PRO A 172 57.25 -87.78 12.95
C PRO A 172 57.74 -88.41 14.27
N LYS A 173 56.79 -89.04 14.98
CA LYS A 173 56.87 -90.24 15.86
C LYS A 173 57.98 -90.39 16.93
N ALA A 174 57.57 -90.20 18.19
CA ALA A 174 57.53 -91.21 19.27
C ALA A 174 56.57 -90.72 20.39
N GLY A 175 56.00 -91.50 21.32
CA GLY A 175 55.97 -92.96 21.52
C GLY A 175 55.01 -93.34 22.70
N SER A 176 54.77 -94.64 22.92
CA SER A 176 54.09 -95.30 24.08
C SER A 176 52.85 -94.64 24.75
N ASP A 177 51.66 -95.16 24.43
CA ASP A 177 50.73 -95.92 25.32
C ASP A 177 50.26 -95.38 26.72
N PRO A 178 49.09 -95.83 27.25
CA PRO A 178 47.93 -94.93 27.26
C PRO A 178 47.16 -94.81 28.60
N SER A 179 46.01 -94.10 28.53
CA SER A 179 44.86 -94.06 29.47
C SER A 179 44.81 -92.93 30.52
N GLY A 180 43.58 -92.40 30.72
CA GLY A 180 43.21 -91.47 31.78
C GLY A 180 42.86 -90.04 31.32
N ILE A 181 41.72 -89.52 31.80
CA ILE A 181 41.22 -88.13 31.67
C ILE A 181 40.75 -87.71 30.25
N SER A 182 39.57 -87.09 30.06
CA SER A 182 38.26 -87.35 30.68
C SER A 182 37.16 -87.00 29.66
N ALA A 183 36.05 -87.75 29.60
CA ALA A 183 34.91 -87.42 28.74
C ALA A 183 34.12 -86.17 29.20
N THR A 184 34.59 -85.50 30.25
CA THR A 184 34.01 -84.30 30.86
C THR A 184 34.43 -83.02 30.13
N GLU A 185 35.69 -82.89 29.68
CA GLU A 185 36.18 -81.65 29.06
C GLU A 185 35.59 -81.42 27.65
N THR A 186 35.33 -82.50 26.90
CA THR A 186 34.66 -82.41 25.59
C THR A 186 33.20 -82.02 25.71
N LYS A 187 32.52 -82.36 26.81
CA LYS A 187 31.16 -81.88 27.11
C LYS A 187 31.18 -80.42 27.57
N LEU A 188 32.04 -80.07 28.53
CA LEU A 188 32.19 -78.69 29.02
C LEU A 188 32.53 -77.67 27.91
N SER A 189 33.30 -78.07 26.89
CA SER A 189 33.62 -77.20 25.74
C SER A 189 32.49 -77.08 24.72
N GLN A 190 31.68 -78.13 24.51
CA GLN A 190 30.45 -78.04 23.71
C GLN A 190 29.36 -77.23 24.42
N ASP A 191 29.15 -77.45 25.73
CA ASP A 191 28.21 -76.67 26.54
C ASP A 191 28.63 -75.18 26.62
N ALA A 192 29.93 -74.88 26.79
CA ALA A 192 30.40 -73.48 26.79
C ALA A 192 30.23 -72.78 25.42
N GLY A 193 30.37 -73.52 24.32
CA GLY A 193 30.07 -73.03 22.97
C GLY A 193 28.58 -72.71 22.79
N ALA A 194 27.70 -73.64 23.15
CA ALA A 194 26.25 -73.47 23.10
C ALA A 194 25.78 -72.29 23.98
N VAL A 195 26.27 -72.20 25.22
CA VAL A 195 25.97 -71.09 26.16
C VAL A 195 26.44 -69.72 25.62
N SER A 196 27.47 -69.68 24.77
CA SER A 196 27.90 -68.46 24.08
C SER A 196 26.94 -68.07 22.94
N GLU A 197 26.52 -69.03 22.11
CA GLU A 197 25.58 -68.78 21.01
C GLU A 197 24.18 -68.41 21.49
N ASP A 198 23.65 -69.09 22.52
CA ASP A 198 22.34 -68.79 23.12
C ASP A 198 22.32 -67.41 23.80
N LYS A 199 23.44 -66.97 24.41
CA LYS A 199 23.59 -65.59 24.91
C LYS A 199 23.60 -64.58 23.76
N VAL A 200 24.31 -64.85 22.67
CA VAL A 200 24.30 -63.96 21.50
C VAL A 200 22.91 -63.91 20.83
N LYS A 201 22.18 -65.03 20.80
CA LYS A 201 20.82 -65.11 20.26
C LYS A 201 19.81 -64.34 21.12
N SER A 202 19.81 -64.55 22.43
CA SER A 202 18.95 -63.81 23.37
C SER A 202 19.25 -62.31 23.41
N LEU A 203 20.52 -61.89 23.34
CA LEU A 203 20.90 -60.47 23.18
C LEU A 203 20.37 -59.87 21.88
N LYS A 204 20.43 -60.60 20.75
CA LYS A 204 19.84 -60.16 19.46
C LYS A 204 18.32 -60.03 19.54
N GLU A 205 17.64 -60.99 20.15
CA GLU A 205 16.18 -60.98 20.32
C GLU A 205 15.74 -59.82 21.23
N ARG A 206 16.43 -59.57 22.34
CA ARG A 206 16.16 -58.41 23.20
C ARG A 206 16.44 -57.10 22.48
N ALA A 207 17.57 -56.95 21.78
CA ALA A 207 17.89 -55.74 21.01
C ALA A 207 16.84 -55.45 19.93
N LYS A 208 16.35 -56.49 19.22
CA LYS A 208 15.24 -56.39 18.27
C LYS A 208 13.95 -55.92 18.94
N LYS A 209 13.62 -56.45 20.13
CA LYS A 209 12.44 -56.05 20.90
C LYS A 209 12.53 -54.61 21.40
N VAL A 210 13.65 -54.20 21.99
CA VAL A 210 13.88 -52.81 22.42
C VAL A 210 13.81 -51.85 21.24
N LYS A 211 14.31 -52.24 20.07
CA LYS A 211 14.15 -51.44 18.84
C LYS A 211 12.68 -51.27 18.44
N GLN A 212 11.88 -52.33 18.48
CA GLN A 212 10.44 -52.24 18.21
C GLN A 212 9.69 -51.37 19.24
N GLU A 213 10.07 -51.46 20.52
CA GLU A 213 9.54 -50.62 21.60
C GLU A 213 9.92 -49.13 21.39
N LEU A 214 11.16 -48.86 20.96
CA LEU A 214 11.65 -47.52 20.60
C LEU A 214 10.95 -46.95 19.36
N ASP A 215 10.82 -47.72 18.28
CA ASP A 215 10.12 -47.32 17.05
C ASP A 215 8.64 -46.99 17.35
N GLY A 216 7.99 -47.75 18.25
CA GLY A 216 6.64 -47.47 18.74
C GLY A 216 6.53 -46.16 19.54
N VAL A 217 7.46 -45.90 20.45
CA VAL A 217 7.52 -44.62 21.21
C VAL A 217 7.74 -43.44 20.27
N LEU A 218 8.64 -43.56 19.28
CA LEU A 218 8.90 -42.52 18.30
C LEU A 218 7.66 -42.20 17.45
N LYS A 219 6.91 -43.23 17.04
CA LYS A 219 5.63 -43.05 16.30
C LYS A 219 4.60 -42.30 17.14
N GLN A 220 4.41 -42.66 18.41
CA GLN A 220 3.48 -41.98 19.32
C GLN A 220 3.87 -40.52 19.55
N GLN A 221 5.17 -40.24 19.74
CA GLN A 221 5.65 -38.87 19.84
C GLN A 221 5.34 -38.06 18.58
N GLU A 222 5.49 -38.64 17.39
CA GLU A 222 5.24 -37.95 16.12
C GLU A 222 3.74 -37.69 15.87
N GLU A 223 2.86 -38.64 16.20
CA GLU A 223 1.40 -38.46 16.17
C GLU A 223 0.96 -37.30 17.10
N ILE A 224 1.51 -37.24 18.32
CA ILE A 224 1.27 -36.15 19.26
C ILE A 224 1.81 -34.81 18.73
N ARG A 225 3.02 -34.79 18.17
CA ARG A 225 3.63 -33.57 17.59
C ARG A 225 2.81 -33.03 16.42
N ALA A 226 2.39 -33.90 15.51
CA ALA A 226 1.59 -33.54 14.33
C ALA A 226 0.23 -32.95 14.73
N ARG A 227 -0.52 -33.62 15.62
CA ARG A 227 -1.80 -33.05 16.11
C ARG A 227 -1.59 -31.74 16.87
N SER A 228 -0.59 -31.65 17.76
CA SER A 228 -0.26 -30.42 18.48
C SER A 228 0.13 -29.27 17.56
N GLN A 229 0.79 -29.55 16.44
CA GLN A 229 1.11 -28.56 15.42
C GLN A 229 -0.15 -28.09 14.68
N ASN A 230 -1.04 -28.99 14.26
CA ASN A 230 -2.27 -28.64 13.56
C ASN A 230 -3.16 -27.72 14.40
N ILE A 231 -3.31 -28.00 15.70
CA ILE A 231 -4.04 -27.14 16.64
C ILE A 231 -3.36 -25.76 16.75
N ARG A 232 -2.04 -25.70 16.99
CA ARG A 232 -1.33 -24.40 17.08
C ARG A 232 -1.36 -23.59 15.78
N LEU A 233 -1.48 -24.24 14.62
CA LEU A 233 -1.64 -23.56 13.34
C LEU A 233 -3.05 -23.00 13.12
N SER A 234 -4.07 -23.41 13.90
CA SER A 234 -5.39 -22.77 13.85
C SER A 234 -5.48 -21.48 14.66
N TRP A 235 -4.59 -21.29 15.64
CA TRP A 235 -4.64 -20.13 16.52
C TRP A 235 -4.18 -18.83 15.83
N PRO A 236 -4.80 -17.68 16.17
CA PRO A 236 -4.36 -16.37 15.74
C PRO A 236 -3.05 -15.97 16.42
N ASN A 237 -2.54 -14.80 16.02
CA ASN A 237 -1.53 -14.08 16.78
C ASN A 237 -2.12 -13.52 18.08
N HIS A 238 -1.24 -13.12 19.00
CA HIS A 238 -1.61 -12.37 20.19
C HIS A 238 -2.24 -11.02 19.85
N CYS A 239 -2.99 -10.42 20.76
CA CYS A 239 -3.53 -9.07 20.62
C CYS A 239 -2.66 -8.02 21.33
N HIS A 240 -2.45 -6.85 20.71
CA HIS A 240 -1.81 -5.72 21.39
C HIS A 240 -2.75 -5.16 22.48
N PRO A 241 -2.27 -4.79 23.69
CA PRO A 241 -3.15 -4.39 24.80
C PRO A 241 -4.05 -3.17 24.53
N GLU A 242 -3.64 -2.28 23.64
CA GLU A 242 -4.42 -1.08 23.26
C GLU A 242 -5.46 -1.32 22.15
N VAL A 243 -5.53 -2.52 21.56
CA VAL A 243 -6.48 -2.80 20.47
C VAL A 243 -7.92 -2.63 20.98
N PRO A 244 -8.77 -1.85 20.28
CA PRO A 244 -10.17 -1.69 20.68
C PRO A 244 -10.91 -3.02 20.68
N VAL A 245 -11.72 -3.32 21.70
CA VAL A 245 -12.40 -4.63 21.80
C VAL A 245 -13.74 -4.61 21.06
N GLY A 246 -13.97 -5.61 20.21
CA GLY A 246 -15.28 -5.89 19.60
C GLY A 246 -15.30 -5.87 18.06
N PRO A 247 -16.49 -5.66 17.46
CA PRO A 247 -16.69 -5.63 16.00
C PRO A 247 -16.22 -4.31 15.37
N GLU A 248 -16.15 -4.26 14.03
CA GLU A 248 -15.67 -3.14 13.19
C GLU A 248 -16.16 -1.74 13.62
N GLU A 249 -17.41 -1.60 14.04
CA GLU A 249 -18.01 -0.36 14.57
C GLU A 249 -17.30 0.24 15.81
N ASN A 250 -16.54 -0.58 16.54
CA ASN A 250 -15.72 -0.17 17.69
C ASN A 250 -14.31 0.30 17.31
N ALA A 251 -13.95 0.31 16.02
CA ALA A 251 -12.69 0.88 15.53
C ALA A 251 -12.50 2.30 16.07
N VAL A 252 -11.27 2.64 16.44
CA VAL A 252 -10.96 3.95 17.04
C VAL A 252 -10.36 4.87 16.00
N LEU A 253 -10.97 6.05 15.85
CA LEU A 253 -10.48 7.13 15.00
C LEU A 253 -9.22 7.74 15.61
N LEU A 254 -8.12 7.69 14.86
CA LEU A 254 -6.82 8.27 15.26
C LEU A 254 -6.62 9.67 14.68
N SER A 255 -6.99 9.88 13.42
CA SER A 255 -6.90 11.18 12.75
C SER A 255 -7.89 11.29 11.59
N VAL A 256 -8.25 12.52 11.23
CA VAL A 256 -8.95 12.87 9.99
C VAL A 256 -8.22 14.02 9.32
N GLU A 257 -7.95 13.88 8.03
CA GLU A 257 -7.20 14.83 7.23
C GLU A 257 -7.98 15.19 5.95
N ASP A 258 -8.07 16.48 5.64
CA ASP A 258 -8.73 17.00 4.43
C ASP A 258 -7.85 18.05 3.74
N PRO A 259 -6.80 17.61 3.00
CA PRO A 259 -5.76 18.51 2.49
C PRO A 259 -6.26 19.60 1.53
N LEU A 260 -7.42 19.40 0.90
CA LEU A 260 -8.02 20.33 -0.05
C LEU A 260 -9.31 20.99 0.44
N ASN A 261 -9.75 20.70 1.67
CA ASN A 261 -11.03 21.16 2.24
C ASN A 261 -12.22 20.80 1.34
N VAL A 262 -12.26 19.53 0.91
CA VAL A 262 -13.25 18.94 -0.01
C VAL A 262 -14.27 18.02 0.67
N LEU A 263 -14.13 17.75 1.98
CA LEU A 263 -15.18 17.04 2.72
C LEU A 263 -16.50 17.84 2.71
N PRO A 264 -17.65 17.15 2.63
CA PRO A 264 -18.97 17.76 2.82
C PRO A 264 -19.08 18.59 4.11
N SER A 265 -19.90 19.64 4.05
CA SER A 265 -20.16 20.56 5.18
C SER A 265 -20.79 19.89 6.39
N GLU A 266 -21.45 18.76 6.20
CA GLU A 266 -22.00 17.88 7.23
C GLU A 266 -20.92 17.36 8.18
N PHE A 267 -19.65 17.35 7.75
CA PHE A 267 -18.50 17.01 8.58
C PHE A 267 -17.85 18.24 9.25
N ASP A 268 -18.23 19.48 8.91
CA ASP A 268 -17.60 20.71 9.43
C ASP A 268 -17.78 20.87 10.95
N GLU A 269 -18.92 20.43 11.52
CA GLU A 269 -19.20 20.49 12.96
C GLU A 269 -18.16 19.74 13.81
N MET A 270 -17.47 18.75 13.22
CA MET A 270 -16.48 17.91 13.89
C MET A 270 -15.02 18.29 13.56
N LYS A 271 -14.76 19.25 12.66
CA LYS A 271 -13.38 19.63 12.23
C LYS A 271 -12.46 20.04 13.38
N GLU A 272 -12.99 20.69 14.41
CA GLU A 272 -12.23 21.09 15.59
C GLU A 272 -11.95 19.96 16.60
N PRO A 273 -12.89 19.05 16.93
CA PRO A 273 -12.61 17.93 17.84
C PRO A 273 -11.90 16.70 17.23
N TRP A 274 -11.87 16.49 15.91
CA TRP A 274 -11.35 15.25 15.26
C TRP A 274 -10.05 14.70 15.87
N ASN A 275 -9.06 15.56 16.07
CA ASN A 275 -7.71 15.17 16.50
C ASN A 275 -7.44 15.51 18.00
N LYS A 276 -8.51 15.78 18.79
CA LYS A 276 -8.40 16.20 20.21
C LYS A 276 -8.98 15.19 21.20
N SER A 277 -9.84 14.27 20.77
CA SER A 277 -10.49 13.27 21.63
C SER A 277 -10.65 11.94 20.92
N VAL A 278 -10.30 10.85 21.62
CA VAL A 278 -10.46 9.47 21.13
C VAL A 278 -11.94 9.20 20.83
N MET A 279 -12.27 8.85 19.58
CA MET A 279 -13.63 8.63 19.11
C MET A 279 -13.74 7.24 18.49
N GLN A 280 -14.85 6.53 18.73
CA GLN A 280 -15.15 5.28 18.01
C GLN A 280 -15.86 5.57 16.68
N ALA A 281 -15.62 4.76 15.66
CA ALA A 281 -16.12 4.96 14.30
C ALA A 281 -17.65 5.11 14.24
N LYS A 282 -18.40 4.37 15.08
CA LYS A 282 -19.86 4.49 15.23
C LYS A 282 -20.38 5.80 15.83
N HIS A 283 -19.51 6.61 16.43
CA HIS A 283 -19.83 7.95 16.94
C HIS A 283 -19.36 9.06 15.98
N PHE A 284 -18.70 8.69 14.88
CA PHE A 284 -18.41 9.61 13.79
C PHE A 284 -19.71 9.95 13.06
N PRO A 285 -19.95 11.21 12.65
CA PRO A 285 -21.19 11.59 11.99
C PRO A 285 -21.39 10.84 10.67
N ASP A 286 -22.64 10.47 10.39
CA ASP A 286 -23.05 10.01 9.08
C ASP A 286 -22.83 11.11 8.04
N GLY A 287 -22.20 10.76 6.91
CA GLY A 287 -22.02 11.67 5.80
C GLY A 287 -23.31 11.87 4.98
N PRO A 288 -23.28 12.77 3.99
CA PRO A 288 -24.40 12.92 3.07
C PRO A 288 -24.67 11.61 2.30
N LYS A 289 -25.93 11.42 1.92
CA LYS A 289 -26.37 10.28 1.10
C LYS A 289 -25.58 10.19 -0.21
N PRO A 290 -25.42 9.00 -0.80
CA PRO A 290 -24.68 8.80 -2.05
C PRO A 290 -25.15 9.75 -3.15
N ASP A 291 -24.23 10.48 -3.81
CA ASP A 291 -24.53 11.36 -4.95
C ASP A 291 -24.38 10.59 -6.27
N PRO A 292 -25.46 10.24 -6.99
CA PRO A 292 -25.35 9.51 -8.25
C PRO A 292 -24.58 10.26 -9.36
N LYS A 293 -24.41 11.59 -9.24
CA LYS A 293 -23.60 12.39 -10.17
C LYS A 293 -22.10 12.22 -9.93
N ARG A 294 -21.72 11.64 -8.79
CA ARG A 294 -20.34 11.33 -8.40
C ARG A 294 -20.00 9.84 -8.52
N ASP A 295 -20.92 8.99 -8.98
CA ASP A 295 -20.65 7.58 -9.28
C ASP A 295 -19.48 7.43 -10.27
N HIS A 296 -18.42 6.75 -9.84
CA HIS A 296 -17.15 6.66 -10.58
C HIS A 296 -17.29 6.07 -12.00
N LEU A 297 -18.23 5.14 -12.24
CA LEU A 297 -18.47 4.58 -13.58
C LEU A 297 -19.10 5.63 -14.50
N SER A 298 -20.10 6.35 -13.99
CA SER A 298 -20.78 7.44 -14.70
C SER A 298 -19.82 8.59 -15.01
N LEU A 299 -18.92 8.92 -14.07
CA LEU A 299 -17.87 9.90 -14.27
C LEU A 299 -16.85 9.46 -15.32
N ALA A 300 -16.35 8.22 -15.26
CA ALA A 300 -15.44 7.69 -16.28
C ALA A 300 -16.05 7.81 -17.68
N ALA A 301 -17.28 7.31 -17.87
CA ALA A 301 -18.01 7.39 -19.14
C ALA A 301 -18.34 8.82 -19.61
N SER A 302 -18.28 9.82 -18.73
CA SER A 302 -18.48 11.23 -19.09
C SER A 302 -17.22 11.92 -19.65
N ALA A 303 -16.04 11.29 -19.51
CA ALA A 303 -14.79 11.80 -20.04
C ALA A 303 -14.51 11.28 -21.46
N CYS A 304 -13.92 12.12 -22.32
CA CYS A 304 -13.83 11.86 -23.76
C CYS A 304 -12.91 10.70 -24.16
N ALA A 305 -12.03 10.23 -23.26
CA ALA A 305 -11.02 9.21 -23.55
C ALA A 305 -10.79 8.28 -22.35
N ALA A 306 -11.81 8.03 -21.53
CA ALA A 306 -11.71 7.22 -20.32
C ALA A 306 -12.93 6.29 -20.22
N GLU A 307 -12.73 5.01 -19.93
CA GLU A 307 -13.83 4.06 -19.79
C GLU A 307 -13.46 2.91 -18.83
N VAL A 308 -14.49 2.38 -18.15
CA VAL A 308 -14.41 1.17 -17.32
C VAL A 308 -15.42 0.17 -17.90
N ASP A 309 -14.94 -0.72 -18.76
CA ASP A 309 -15.80 -1.68 -19.44
C ASP A 309 -16.00 -2.94 -18.57
N MET A 310 -17.17 -3.00 -17.94
CA MET A 310 -17.64 -4.15 -17.16
C MET A 310 -18.29 -5.22 -18.04
N MET A 311 -18.70 -4.90 -19.27
CA MET A 311 -19.44 -5.79 -20.17
C MET A 311 -18.51 -6.78 -20.86
N SER A 312 -17.37 -6.31 -21.39
CA SER A 312 -16.32 -7.21 -21.91
C SER A 312 -15.78 -8.12 -20.80
N GLY A 313 -15.67 -7.60 -19.57
CA GLY A 313 -15.40 -8.38 -18.36
C GLY A 313 -16.36 -9.53 -18.14
N LEU A 314 -17.66 -9.23 -18.14
CA LEU A 314 -18.74 -10.20 -17.97
C LEU A 314 -18.74 -11.29 -19.05
N LEU A 315 -18.39 -10.94 -20.30
CA LEU A 315 -18.32 -11.87 -21.42
C LEU A 315 -17.05 -12.73 -21.42
N ALA A 316 -15.90 -12.18 -21.02
CA ALA A 316 -14.60 -12.85 -21.08
C ALA A 316 -14.30 -13.74 -19.86
N THR A 317 -14.65 -13.28 -18.66
CA THR A 317 -14.24 -13.92 -17.39
C THR A 317 -15.38 -14.02 -16.37
N GLY A 318 -16.32 -13.07 -16.37
CA GLY A 318 -17.48 -13.02 -15.49
C GLY A 318 -17.66 -11.67 -14.79
N SER A 319 -18.59 -11.59 -13.85
CA SER A 319 -18.83 -10.38 -13.04
C SER A 319 -17.57 -9.93 -12.30
N SER A 320 -17.40 -8.62 -12.10
CA SER A 320 -16.32 -8.03 -11.28
C SER A 320 -14.89 -8.24 -11.80
N TRP A 321 -14.75 -8.39 -13.13
CA TRP A 321 -13.48 -8.35 -13.88
C TRP A 321 -13.46 -7.14 -14.84
N PRO A 322 -13.18 -5.91 -14.36
CA PRO A 322 -13.22 -4.71 -15.21
C PRO A 322 -12.10 -4.67 -16.25
N TYR A 323 -12.40 -4.13 -17.43
CA TYR A 323 -11.38 -3.61 -18.35
C TYR A 323 -11.22 -2.10 -18.13
N LEU A 324 -10.00 -1.63 -17.86
CA LEU A 324 -9.69 -0.20 -17.76
C LEU A 324 -9.19 0.30 -19.11
N LEU A 325 -9.81 1.34 -19.66
CA LEU A 325 -9.54 1.83 -21.01
C LEU A 325 -9.12 3.31 -21.02
N GLY A 326 -8.24 3.64 -21.96
CA GLY A 326 -7.74 5.00 -22.18
C GLY A 326 -7.13 5.61 -20.91
N SER A 327 -7.58 6.82 -20.54
CA SER A 327 -7.08 7.56 -19.39
C SER A 327 -7.28 6.84 -18.05
N ILE A 328 -8.19 5.86 -17.92
CA ILE A 328 -8.30 5.07 -16.67
C ILE A 328 -7.13 4.07 -16.55
N SER A 329 -6.71 3.45 -17.65
CA SER A 329 -5.52 2.60 -17.67
C SER A 329 -4.23 3.42 -17.43
N LEU A 330 -4.13 4.62 -18.02
CA LEU A 330 -3.04 5.54 -17.72
C LEU A 330 -2.99 5.95 -16.24
N LEU A 331 -4.16 6.09 -15.60
CA LEU A 331 -4.27 6.40 -14.16
C LEU A 331 -3.82 5.24 -13.26
N GLU A 332 -4.09 3.99 -13.63
CA GLU A 332 -3.54 2.82 -12.93
C GLU A 332 -2.00 2.83 -12.95
N HIS A 333 -1.39 3.08 -14.11
CA HIS A 333 0.06 3.19 -14.22
C HIS A 333 0.61 4.39 -13.41
N ALA A 334 0.00 5.57 -13.53
CA ALA A 334 0.45 6.76 -12.83
C ALA A 334 0.37 6.61 -11.30
N LEU A 335 -0.71 6.03 -10.76
CA LEU A 335 -0.88 5.74 -9.33
C LEU A 335 0.15 4.71 -8.83
N SER A 336 0.37 3.65 -9.59
CA SER A 336 1.34 2.59 -9.25
C SER A 336 2.76 3.15 -9.14
N GLN A 337 3.16 3.96 -10.13
CA GLN A 337 4.49 4.58 -10.16
C GLN A 337 4.63 5.68 -9.10
N TYR A 338 3.60 6.49 -8.86
CA TYR A 338 3.56 7.51 -7.80
C TYR A 338 3.79 6.86 -6.42
N ALA A 339 2.97 5.88 -6.05
CA ALA A 339 3.08 5.22 -4.75
C ALA A 339 4.42 4.46 -4.60
N MET A 340 4.86 3.73 -5.63
CA MET A 340 6.16 3.06 -5.62
C MET A 340 7.32 4.06 -5.48
N SER A 341 7.24 5.25 -6.10
CA SER A 341 8.28 6.28 -5.96
C SER A 341 8.40 6.84 -4.54
N ILE A 342 7.29 6.95 -3.81
CA ILE A 342 7.27 7.36 -2.41
C ILE A 342 7.94 6.27 -1.56
N VAL A 343 7.51 5.03 -1.73
CA VAL A 343 8.01 3.87 -0.98
C VAL A 343 9.51 3.65 -1.20
N VAL A 344 10.00 3.71 -2.45
CA VAL A 344 11.44 3.60 -2.76
C VAL A 344 12.26 4.74 -2.17
N ARG A 345 11.75 5.99 -2.15
CA ARG A 345 12.42 7.12 -1.46
C ARG A 345 12.58 6.89 0.05
N LYS A 346 11.79 6.01 0.66
CA LYS A 346 11.87 5.63 2.09
C LYS A 346 12.84 4.46 2.34
N GLY A 347 13.61 4.07 1.33
CA GLY A 347 14.64 3.02 1.44
C GLY A 347 14.14 1.59 1.25
N PHE A 348 12.92 1.41 0.73
CA PHE A 348 12.40 0.09 0.39
C PHE A 348 13.05 -0.44 -0.90
N ILE A 349 13.45 -1.71 -0.88
CA ILE A 349 13.96 -2.42 -2.05
C ILE A 349 12.77 -2.81 -2.93
N PRO A 350 12.68 -2.35 -4.19
CA PRO A 350 11.62 -2.76 -5.10
C PRO A 350 11.84 -4.20 -5.58
N VAL A 351 10.77 -4.97 -5.66
CA VAL A 351 10.73 -6.39 -6.02
C VAL A 351 9.59 -6.63 -7.02
N SER A 352 9.83 -7.48 -8.01
CA SER A 352 8.79 -8.03 -8.90
C SER A 352 8.54 -9.51 -8.53
N PRO A 353 7.57 -9.80 -7.64
CA PRO A 353 7.29 -11.16 -7.18
C PRO A 353 6.50 -11.98 -8.22
N PRO A 354 6.46 -13.32 -8.10
CA PRO A 354 5.50 -14.14 -8.82
C PRO A 354 4.09 -14.01 -8.22
N ASP A 355 3.07 -13.88 -9.08
CA ASP A 355 1.66 -13.88 -8.66
C ASP A 355 1.12 -15.29 -8.31
N VAL A 356 1.86 -16.35 -8.65
CA VAL A 356 1.54 -17.76 -8.31
C VAL A 356 2.46 -18.24 -7.19
N VAL A 357 1.87 -18.80 -6.13
CA VAL A 357 2.58 -19.30 -4.95
C VAL A 357 2.11 -20.71 -4.57
N ARG A 358 2.85 -21.40 -3.68
CA ARG A 358 2.37 -22.64 -3.05
C ARG A 358 1.28 -22.31 -2.03
N ALA A 359 0.25 -23.15 -1.94
CA ALA A 359 -0.83 -22.97 -0.96
C ALA A 359 -0.32 -22.97 0.49
N ASP A 360 0.65 -23.84 0.80
CA ASP A 360 1.26 -23.90 2.14
C ASP A 360 1.96 -22.59 2.53
N LEU A 361 2.45 -21.81 1.57
CA LEU A 361 3.07 -20.51 1.81
C LEU A 361 2.00 -19.47 2.18
N ALA A 362 0.86 -19.43 1.48
CA ALA A 362 -0.26 -18.56 1.79
C ALA A 362 -0.84 -18.86 3.18
N ASP A 363 -1.03 -20.15 3.50
CA ASP A 363 -1.49 -20.59 4.82
C ASP A 363 -0.52 -20.19 5.94
N ARG A 364 0.80 -20.29 5.71
CA ARG A 364 1.84 -19.87 6.67
C ARG A 364 1.90 -18.37 6.88
N CYS A 365 1.49 -17.56 5.91
CA CYS A 365 1.35 -16.10 6.08
C CYS A 365 0.11 -15.72 6.93
N GLY A 366 -0.80 -16.67 7.18
CA GLY A 366 -2.05 -16.44 7.92
C GLY A 366 -3.22 -16.00 7.02
N PHE A 367 -3.13 -16.17 5.71
CA PHE A 367 -4.22 -15.81 4.80
C PHE A 367 -5.39 -16.81 4.90
N ARG A 368 -6.21 -16.63 5.93
CA ARG A 368 -7.40 -17.44 6.22
C ARG A 368 -8.65 -16.56 6.25
N PRO A 369 -9.47 -16.56 5.19
CA PRO A 369 -10.77 -15.89 5.19
C PRO A 369 -11.66 -16.41 6.32
N ARG A 370 -12.37 -15.53 7.02
CA ARG A 370 -13.26 -15.93 8.13
C ARG A 370 -14.41 -16.83 7.68
N ASP A 371 -14.91 -16.61 6.47
CA ASP A 371 -15.91 -17.48 5.84
C ASP A 371 -15.27 -18.74 5.26
N GLU A 372 -15.18 -19.83 6.04
CA GLU A 372 -14.74 -21.14 5.54
C GLU A 372 -15.60 -21.66 4.36
N LYS A 373 -16.85 -21.16 4.26
CA LYS A 373 -17.78 -21.43 3.15
C LYS A 373 -17.40 -20.69 1.86
N ALA A 374 -16.68 -19.57 1.96
CA ALA A 374 -16.32 -18.69 0.85
C ALA A 374 -14.79 -18.66 0.66
N LYS A 375 -14.27 -19.66 -0.04
CA LYS A 375 -12.85 -19.73 -0.42
C LYS A 375 -12.45 -18.49 -1.23
N GLN A 376 -11.74 -17.54 -0.60
CA GLN A 376 -11.21 -16.34 -1.28
C GLN A 376 -10.03 -16.66 -2.21
N THR A 377 -9.37 -17.80 -2.00
CA THR A 377 -8.17 -18.22 -2.74
C THR A 377 -8.54 -18.95 -4.04
N TYR A 378 -7.99 -18.49 -5.17
CA TYR A 378 -8.02 -19.24 -6.42
C TYR A 378 -6.90 -20.29 -6.47
N PHE A 379 -7.25 -21.55 -6.70
CA PHE A 379 -6.31 -22.68 -6.81
C PHE A 379 -6.10 -23.09 -8.27
N LEU A 380 -4.90 -23.54 -8.62
CA LEU A 380 -4.57 -24.02 -9.97
C LEU A 380 -4.75 -25.54 -10.06
N GLU A 381 -5.57 -26.02 -11.00
CA GLU A 381 -5.72 -27.45 -11.27
C GLU A 381 -4.47 -27.98 -11.99
N THR A 382 -3.82 -29.00 -11.43
CA THR A 382 -2.70 -29.70 -12.10
C THR A 382 -3.18 -31.03 -12.68
N ALA A 383 -2.80 -31.32 -13.92
CA ALA A 383 -3.31 -32.47 -14.69
C ALA A 383 -3.05 -33.86 -14.06
N LYS A 384 -2.17 -33.95 -13.04
CA LYS A 384 -1.89 -35.19 -12.30
C LYS A 384 -2.95 -35.52 -11.22
N GLY A 385 -3.85 -34.60 -10.89
CA GLY A 385 -4.82 -34.76 -9.80
C GLY A 385 -6.04 -35.66 -10.09
N LYS A 386 -6.28 -36.08 -11.34
CA LYS A 386 -7.51 -36.81 -11.74
C LYS A 386 -7.56 -38.30 -11.33
N GLY A 387 -6.66 -38.76 -10.44
CA GLY A 387 -6.45 -40.18 -10.15
C GLY A 387 -6.86 -40.67 -8.75
N THR A 388 -7.18 -39.78 -7.80
CA THR A 388 -7.49 -40.18 -6.42
C THR A 388 -8.75 -39.51 -5.89
N GLU A 389 -9.50 -40.28 -5.10
CA GLU A 389 -10.84 -39.95 -4.63
C GLU A 389 -10.89 -38.73 -3.70
N LYS A 390 -12.12 -38.25 -3.42
CA LYS A 390 -12.42 -37.09 -2.58
C LYS A 390 -11.95 -37.26 -1.12
N GLY A 391 -10.66 -37.09 -0.87
CA GLY A 391 -10.05 -36.95 0.46
C GLY A 391 -9.45 -35.56 0.63
N GLN A 392 -9.76 -34.88 1.74
CA GLN A 392 -9.23 -33.56 2.07
C GLN A 392 -7.78 -33.64 2.57
N SER A 393 -6.84 -34.10 1.74
CA SER A 393 -5.41 -33.96 1.99
C SER A 393 -4.83 -32.90 1.04
N HIS A 394 -4.70 -31.67 1.52
CA HIS A 394 -3.96 -30.63 0.82
C HIS A 394 -2.55 -31.14 0.52
N SER A 395 -2.19 -31.20 -0.75
CA SER A 395 -0.90 -31.72 -1.13
C SER A 395 0.15 -30.62 -0.94
N ASP A 396 1.36 -31.01 -0.54
CA ASP A 396 2.50 -30.10 -0.36
C ASP A 396 2.95 -29.44 -1.70
N ALA A 397 2.24 -29.70 -2.80
CA ALA A 397 2.51 -29.21 -4.15
C ALA A 397 1.35 -28.38 -4.76
N ASP A 398 0.27 -28.11 -4.01
CA ASP A 398 -0.86 -27.32 -4.50
C ASP A 398 -0.43 -25.85 -4.74
N LEU A 399 -0.76 -25.29 -5.90
CA LEU A 399 -0.47 -23.91 -6.26
C LEU A 399 -1.74 -23.05 -6.23
N CYS A 400 -1.60 -21.79 -5.86
CA CYS A 400 -2.68 -20.79 -5.85
C CYS A 400 -2.21 -19.43 -6.36
N LEU A 401 -3.16 -18.59 -6.76
CA LEU A 401 -2.92 -17.17 -7.03
C LEU A 401 -2.85 -16.41 -5.70
N ALA A 402 -1.89 -15.49 -5.58
CA ALA A 402 -1.68 -14.70 -4.38
C ALA A 402 -2.78 -13.64 -4.20
N ALA A 403 -3.34 -13.53 -3.00
CA ALA A 403 -4.35 -12.51 -2.66
C ALA A 403 -3.75 -11.12 -2.29
N THR A 404 -2.42 -11.05 -2.30
CA THR A 404 -1.57 -9.86 -2.12
C THR A 404 -0.10 -10.22 -2.40
N ALA A 405 0.71 -9.24 -2.81
CA ALA A 405 2.16 -9.39 -2.96
C ALA A 405 2.90 -9.67 -1.62
N GLU A 406 2.25 -9.48 -0.47
CA GLU A 406 2.76 -9.87 0.85
C GLU A 406 3.24 -11.33 0.89
N ILE A 407 2.44 -12.26 0.35
CA ILE A 407 2.70 -13.70 0.42
C ILE A 407 4.02 -14.09 -0.28
N PRO A 408 4.25 -13.71 -1.57
CA PRO A 408 5.54 -13.98 -2.20
C PRO A 408 6.70 -13.14 -1.62
N LEU A 409 6.46 -11.93 -1.08
CA LEU A 409 7.49 -11.16 -0.37
C LEU A 409 7.93 -11.84 0.94
N ALA A 410 7.00 -12.39 1.71
CA ALA A 410 7.30 -13.19 2.89
C ALA A 410 8.01 -14.51 2.48
N GLY A 411 7.58 -15.14 1.38
CA GLY A 411 8.24 -16.29 0.76
C GLY A 411 9.69 -16.04 0.35
N LEU A 412 10.01 -14.82 -0.07
CA LEU A 412 11.38 -14.41 -0.43
C LEU A 412 12.34 -14.44 0.77
N LEU A 413 11.82 -14.20 1.99
CA LEU A 413 12.56 -14.29 3.26
C LEU A 413 12.45 -15.67 3.94
N ALA A 414 11.56 -16.55 3.49
CA ALA A 414 11.28 -17.82 4.15
C ALA A 414 12.50 -18.76 4.21
N ALA A 415 12.57 -19.55 5.28
CA ALA A 415 13.69 -20.43 5.63
C ALA A 415 15.08 -19.75 5.65
N ARG A 416 15.15 -18.43 5.83
CA ARG A 416 16.42 -17.70 6.02
C ARG A 416 16.79 -17.60 7.50
N THR A 417 18.08 -17.39 7.74
CA THR A 417 18.62 -16.92 9.02
C THR A 417 19.36 -15.61 8.75
N ILE A 418 18.92 -14.54 9.41
CA ILE A 418 19.40 -13.16 9.28
C ILE A 418 20.43 -12.91 10.39
N ASP A 419 21.53 -12.23 10.09
CA ASP A 419 22.67 -12.05 11.00
C ASP A 419 22.96 -10.56 11.19
N GLU A 420 22.62 -10.03 12.37
CA GLU A 420 22.85 -8.63 12.76
C GLU A 420 24.34 -8.31 12.97
N THR A 421 25.17 -9.32 13.28
CA THR A 421 26.58 -9.13 13.63
C THR A 421 27.46 -8.79 12.42
N ARG A 422 26.89 -8.75 11.21
CA ARG A 422 27.54 -8.32 9.95
C ARG A 422 27.77 -6.80 9.88
N LYS A 423 28.32 -6.21 10.95
CA LYS A 423 28.97 -4.90 10.91
C LYS A 423 30.29 -5.02 10.14
N ASP A 424 30.22 -4.63 8.87
CA ASP A 424 31.30 -3.99 8.12
C ASP A 424 32.61 -4.80 7.94
N LYS A 425 32.50 -6.12 7.80
CA LYS A 425 33.53 -6.89 7.10
C LYS A 425 33.51 -6.50 5.61
N ARG A 426 34.33 -5.50 5.26
CA ARG A 426 34.66 -5.13 3.87
C ARG A 426 34.94 -6.38 3.04
N ALA A 427 34.51 -6.34 1.78
CA ALA A 427 34.68 -7.41 0.79
C ALA A 427 36.10 -8.01 0.80
N SER A 428 36.25 -9.15 1.46
CA SER A 428 37.42 -10.03 1.34
C SER A 428 37.02 -11.22 0.50
N THR A 429 37.62 -11.32 -0.69
CA THR A 429 37.51 -12.44 -1.65
C THR A 429 36.09 -12.83 -2.05
N SER A 430 35.67 -12.30 -3.20
CA SER A 430 34.56 -12.82 -3.99
C SER A 430 34.81 -14.27 -4.41
N GLU A 431 33.94 -15.20 -4.01
CA GLU A 431 33.56 -16.40 -4.78
C GLU A 431 32.44 -17.19 -4.07
N GLU A 432 31.21 -16.68 -4.16
CA GLU A 432 29.93 -17.41 -4.26
C GLU A 432 28.78 -16.40 -4.15
N GLY A 433 27.82 -16.43 -5.10
CA GLY A 433 26.91 -15.32 -5.39
C GLY A 433 26.09 -14.81 -4.19
N SER A 434 26.43 -13.63 -3.68
CA SER A 434 25.66 -12.94 -2.67
C SER A 434 24.39 -12.33 -3.26
N CYS A 435 23.24 -12.73 -2.73
CA CYS A 435 21.96 -12.11 -3.05
C CYS A 435 21.82 -10.78 -2.28
N LEU A 436 21.28 -9.73 -2.91
CA LEU A 436 21.02 -8.41 -2.30
C LEU A 436 20.41 -8.50 -0.89
N ILE A 437 19.52 -9.47 -0.67
CA ILE A 437 18.79 -9.71 0.59
C ILE A 437 19.67 -10.35 1.68
N GLN A 438 20.75 -11.05 1.32
CA GLN A 438 21.74 -11.58 2.26
C GLN A 438 22.75 -10.53 2.73
N GLU A 439 22.79 -9.38 2.05
CA GLU A 439 23.62 -8.22 2.39
C GLU A 439 22.82 -7.13 3.11
N SER A 440 21.48 -7.16 3.01
CA SER A 440 20.59 -6.27 3.74
C SER A 440 20.70 -6.46 5.26
N LYS A 441 20.92 -5.36 5.98
CA LYS A 441 20.79 -5.28 7.44
C LYS A 441 19.30 -5.15 7.82
N LEU A 442 18.95 -5.44 9.07
CA LEU A 442 17.61 -5.12 9.60
C LEU A 442 17.48 -3.59 9.81
N PRO A 443 16.28 -3.02 9.65
CA PRO A 443 15.07 -3.64 9.08
C PRO A 443 15.19 -3.86 7.56
N ILE A 444 14.86 -5.06 7.09
CA ILE A 444 14.79 -5.39 5.66
C ILE A 444 13.44 -4.91 5.13
N LYS A 445 13.46 -3.81 4.37
CA LYS A 445 12.28 -3.15 3.78
C LYS A 445 12.13 -3.56 2.31
N LEU A 446 11.04 -4.23 1.96
CA LEU A 446 10.73 -4.72 0.61
C LEU A 446 9.42 -4.10 0.10
N ALA A 447 9.35 -3.76 -1.18
CA ALA A 447 8.12 -3.24 -1.80
C ALA A 447 7.86 -3.90 -3.15
N ALA A 448 6.60 -4.14 -3.49
CA ALA A 448 6.22 -4.74 -4.77
C ALA A 448 4.94 -4.13 -5.34
N LEU A 449 4.92 -3.93 -6.65
CA LEU A 449 3.68 -3.98 -7.43
C LEU A 449 3.38 -5.45 -7.69
N GLY A 450 2.18 -5.90 -7.34
CA GLY A 450 1.70 -7.25 -7.66
C GLY A 450 0.19 -7.28 -7.87
N HIS A 451 -0.31 -8.36 -8.46
CA HIS A 451 -1.73 -8.54 -8.72
C HIS A 451 -2.35 -9.38 -7.60
N ALA A 452 -3.32 -8.78 -6.89
CA ALA A 452 -4.10 -9.46 -5.87
C ALA A 452 -5.30 -10.16 -6.49
N PHE A 453 -5.40 -11.48 -6.30
CA PHE A 453 -6.53 -12.28 -6.76
C PHE A 453 -7.42 -12.72 -5.59
N ARG A 454 -8.70 -12.33 -5.60
CA ARG A 454 -9.66 -12.61 -4.51
C ARG A 454 -11.00 -13.05 -5.07
N ALA A 455 -11.49 -14.21 -4.65
CA ALA A 455 -12.73 -14.78 -5.19
C ALA A 455 -14.00 -14.08 -4.68
N GLU A 456 -13.90 -13.23 -3.65
CA GLU A 456 -14.98 -12.41 -3.05
C GLU A 456 -16.28 -13.17 -2.77
N ALA A 457 -16.18 -14.48 -2.52
CA ALA A 457 -17.28 -15.43 -2.62
C ALA A 457 -18.38 -15.28 -1.53
N GLY A 458 -18.17 -14.44 -0.52
CA GLY A 458 -19.16 -14.03 0.48
C GLY A 458 -19.83 -12.67 0.19
N ALA A 459 -19.24 -11.84 -0.67
CA ALA A 459 -19.71 -10.48 -0.91
C ALA A 459 -20.69 -10.42 -2.08
N ARG A 460 -21.99 -10.32 -1.77
CA ARG A 460 -23.06 -10.04 -2.73
C ARG A 460 -23.79 -8.77 -2.32
N GLY A 461 -23.81 -7.74 -3.17
CA GLY A 461 -24.53 -6.49 -2.88
C GLY A 461 -24.03 -5.29 -3.67
N ALA A 462 -24.26 -4.09 -3.14
CA ALA A 462 -23.87 -2.83 -3.80
C ALA A 462 -22.35 -2.69 -4.01
N ASP A 463 -21.53 -3.28 -3.13
CA ASP A 463 -20.06 -3.17 -3.18
C ASP A 463 -19.40 -3.84 -4.39
N THR A 464 -20.07 -4.81 -5.03
CA THR A 464 -19.55 -5.47 -6.24
C THR A 464 -19.86 -4.69 -7.52
N ARG A 465 -20.46 -3.49 -7.43
CA ARG A 465 -20.66 -2.58 -8.56
C ARG A 465 -19.38 -1.77 -8.80
N GLY A 466 -18.83 -1.88 -10.01
CA GLY A 466 -17.69 -1.08 -10.46
C GLY A 466 -16.36 -1.56 -9.89
N LEU A 467 -15.54 -0.62 -9.41
CA LEU A 467 -14.12 -0.87 -9.10
C LEU A 467 -13.82 -1.12 -7.60
N TYR A 468 -14.80 -1.01 -6.70
CA TYR A 468 -14.54 -1.04 -5.26
C TYR A 468 -14.18 -2.44 -4.72
N ARG A 469 -14.82 -3.49 -5.28
CA ARG A 469 -14.58 -4.91 -4.94
C ARG A 469 -14.57 -5.75 -6.22
N VAL A 470 -13.38 -6.14 -6.65
CA VAL A 470 -13.09 -6.83 -7.93
C VAL A 470 -12.20 -8.05 -7.70
N HIS A 471 -12.23 -9.01 -8.63
CA HIS A 471 -11.53 -10.29 -8.45
C HIS A 471 -10.02 -10.26 -8.70
N GLN A 472 -9.55 -9.33 -9.53
CA GLN A 472 -8.14 -9.05 -9.77
C GLN A 472 -7.91 -7.55 -9.63
N PHE A 473 -6.83 -7.15 -8.95
CA PHE A 473 -6.41 -5.76 -8.90
C PHE A 473 -4.91 -5.57 -8.63
N SER A 474 -4.36 -4.50 -9.18
CA SER A 474 -3.00 -4.03 -8.88
C SER A 474 -2.92 -3.41 -7.49
N LYS A 475 -1.87 -3.75 -6.74
CA LYS A 475 -1.58 -3.20 -5.42
C LYS A 475 -0.08 -2.95 -5.24
N ILE A 476 0.28 -1.81 -4.66
CA ILE A 476 1.63 -1.58 -4.12
C ILE A 476 1.65 -2.03 -2.67
N GLU A 477 2.42 -3.08 -2.38
CA GLU A 477 2.59 -3.63 -1.03
C GLU A 477 3.98 -3.29 -0.47
N MET A 478 4.03 -2.93 0.80
CA MET A 478 5.22 -2.87 1.64
C MET A 478 5.26 -4.10 2.54
N PHE A 479 6.43 -4.72 2.65
CA PHE A 479 6.71 -5.82 3.58
C PHE A 479 8.02 -5.55 4.30
N VAL A 480 8.03 -5.70 5.63
CA VAL A 480 9.23 -5.45 6.44
C VAL A 480 9.51 -6.64 7.34
N ALA A 481 10.78 -7.05 7.41
CA ALA A 481 11.31 -7.84 8.52
C ALA A 481 12.18 -6.94 9.38
N THR A 482 11.88 -6.84 10.67
CA THR A 482 12.58 -6.02 11.66
C THR A 482 13.08 -6.85 12.84
N GLU A 483 13.82 -6.24 13.75
CA GLU A 483 14.35 -6.87 14.96
C GLU A 483 13.22 -7.52 15.79
N GLY A 484 13.54 -8.60 16.50
CA GLY A 484 12.57 -9.49 17.16
C GLY A 484 11.97 -8.94 18.47
N HIS A 485 11.73 -7.62 18.55
CA HIS A 485 11.19 -6.97 19.74
C HIS A 485 9.99 -6.07 19.41
N VAL A 486 9.08 -5.92 20.38
CA VAL A 486 7.76 -5.31 20.14
C VAL A 486 7.92 -3.82 19.79
N GLU A 487 8.82 -3.11 20.46
CA GLU A 487 9.03 -1.67 20.32
C GLU A 487 9.47 -1.28 18.90
N ALA A 488 10.44 -2.00 18.30
CA ALA A 488 10.83 -1.75 16.91
C ALA A 488 9.73 -2.13 15.92
N SER A 489 8.97 -3.20 16.18
CA SER A 489 7.84 -3.55 15.32
C SER A 489 6.70 -2.52 15.41
N ASN A 490 6.42 -1.96 16.59
CA ASN A 490 5.45 -0.89 16.75
C ASN A 490 5.94 0.43 16.09
N ALA A 491 7.20 0.82 16.29
CA ALA A 491 7.80 1.97 15.61
C ALA A 491 7.79 1.81 14.07
N MET A 492 8.00 0.60 13.57
CA MET A 492 7.91 0.30 12.13
C MET A 492 6.47 0.36 11.62
N LEU A 493 5.47 -0.03 12.42
CA LEU A 493 4.06 0.12 12.06
C LEU A 493 3.67 1.60 11.90
N GLU A 494 4.14 2.46 12.80
CA GLU A 494 3.96 3.92 12.70
C GLU A 494 4.66 4.49 11.46
N GLU A 495 5.87 4.01 11.11
CA GLU A 495 6.56 4.42 9.87
C GLU A 495 5.76 4.01 8.62
N LEU A 496 5.26 2.77 8.58
CA LEU A 496 4.44 2.27 7.48
C LEU A 496 3.15 3.09 7.32
N ARG A 497 2.47 3.42 8.42
CA ARG A 497 1.28 4.27 8.42
C ARG A 497 1.59 5.67 7.86
N ALA A 498 2.66 6.30 8.33
CA ALA A 498 3.08 7.61 7.84
C ALA A 498 3.39 7.62 6.33
N ILE A 499 3.87 6.51 5.76
CA ILE A 499 4.06 6.36 4.32
C ILE A 499 2.70 6.31 3.59
N GLN A 500 1.73 5.56 4.11
CA GLN A 500 0.37 5.49 3.54
C GLN A 500 -0.32 6.86 3.56
N GLU A 501 -0.18 7.60 4.66
CA GLU A 501 -0.67 8.98 4.82
C GLU A 501 0.03 9.95 3.84
N GLU A 502 1.35 9.78 3.57
CA GLU A 502 2.06 10.54 2.53
C GLU A 502 1.47 10.26 1.13
N VAL A 503 1.27 8.98 0.77
CA VAL A 503 0.69 8.59 -0.52
C VAL A 503 -0.71 9.18 -0.69
N ILE A 504 -1.63 8.88 0.23
CA ILE A 504 -3.05 9.23 0.11
C ILE A 504 -3.25 10.74 0.20
N GLY A 505 -2.65 11.39 1.20
CA GLY A 505 -2.75 12.84 1.36
C GLY A 505 -2.11 13.61 0.22
N GLY A 506 -1.09 13.05 -0.45
CA GLY A 506 -0.48 13.65 -1.65
C GLY A 506 -1.34 13.58 -2.91
N LEU A 507 -2.41 12.78 -2.92
CA LEU A 507 -3.45 12.80 -3.96
C LEU A 507 -4.53 13.87 -3.68
N GLY A 508 -4.40 14.64 -2.59
CA GLY A 508 -5.40 15.62 -2.17
C GLY A 508 -6.74 15.01 -1.79
N LEU A 509 -6.76 13.73 -1.41
CA LEU A 509 -7.96 13.01 -0.99
C LEU A 509 -8.20 13.25 0.51
N PRO A 510 -9.45 13.40 0.95
CA PRO A 510 -9.78 13.42 2.37
C PRO A 510 -9.79 12.00 2.92
N TYR A 511 -9.09 11.76 4.03
CA TYR A 511 -8.95 10.43 4.61
C TYR A 511 -9.08 10.43 6.14
N ARG A 512 -9.37 9.26 6.69
CA ARG A 512 -9.37 8.99 8.13
C ARG A 512 -8.58 7.73 8.44
N VAL A 513 -7.94 7.73 9.60
CA VAL A 513 -7.10 6.63 10.10
C VAL A 513 -7.82 5.94 11.27
N LEU A 514 -7.93 4.61 11.21
CA LEU A 514 -8.62 3.78 12.19
C LEU A 514 -7.68 2.76 12.83
N ASP A 515 -7.69 2.64 14.16
CA ASP A 515 -7.16 1.49 14.91
C ASP A 515 -8.23 0.39 14.95
N MET A 516 -7.92 -0.74 14.32
CA MET A 516 -8.92 -1.77 14.02
C MET A 516 -9.14 -2.68 15.22
N PRO A 517 -10.41 -3.00 15.54
CA PRO A 517 -10.76 -3.69 16.77
C PRO A 517 -10.43 -5.19 16.71
N THR A 518 -10.54 -5.88 17.84
CA THR A 518 -10.14 -7.29 18.01
C THR A 518 -10.72 -8.21 16.94
N GLU A 519 -12.01 -8.09 16.61
CA GLU A 519 -12.66 -8.94 15.61
C GLU A 519 -12.13 -8.66 14.19
N GLU A 520 -11.54 -7.48 13.93
CA GLU A 520 -11.02 -7.06 12.62
C GLU A 520 -9.51 -7.24 12.38
N LEU A 521 -8.76 -7.76 13.36
CA LEU A 521 -7.34 -8.08 13.19
C LEU A 521 -7.06 -9.28 12.25
N GLY A 522 -8.04 -10.17 12.06
CA GLY A 522 -7.80 -11.44 11.36
C GLY A 522 -6.84 -12.36 12.13
N ALA A 523 -6.18 -13.27 11.41
CA ALA A 523 -5.36 -14.33 12.03
C ALA A 523 -3.91 -13.90 12.36
N SER A 524 -3.26 -13.09 11.52
CA SER A 524 -1.83 -12.78 11.65
C SER A 524 -1.53 -11.48 12.41
N ALA A 525 -2.43 -10.49 12.42
CA ALA A 525 -2.14 -9.19 13.00
C ALA A 525 -2.19 -9.20 14.54
N TYR A 526 -1.24 -8.48 15.13
CA TYR A 526 -1.10 -8.13 16.54
C TYR A 526 -1.73 -6.75 16.83
N ARG A 527 -1.52 -5.79 15.91
CA ARG A 527 -2.23 -4.51 15.78
C ARG A 527 -2.39 -4.19 14.28
N LYS A 528 -3.48 -3.51 13.90
CA LYS A 528 -3.80 -3.18 12.50
C LYS A 528 -4.37 -1.75 12.42
N TYR A 529 -3.86 -0.97 11.48
CA TYR A 529 -4.42 0.33 11.11
C TYR A 529 -5.01 0.26 9.70
N ASP A 530 -6.20 0.79 9.53
CA ASP A 530 -6.81 0.98 8.21
C ASP A 530 -6.93 2.48 7.90
N ILE A 531 -6.78 2.85 6.63
CA ILE A 531 -7.01 4.21 6.15
C ILE A 531 -8.14 4.18 5.14
N GLU A 532 -9.18 4.94 5.43
CA GLU A 532 -10.35 5.08 4.59
C GLU A 532 -10.41 6.46 3.93
N VAL A 533 -10.90 6.51 2.71
CA VAL A 533 -11.16 7.77 1.99
C VAL A 533 -12.66 7.97 1.83
N TRP A 534 -13.13 9.21 1.97
CA TRP A 534 -14.53 9.55 1.70
C TRP A 534 -14.82 9.43 0.20
N MET A 535 -15.89 8.70 -0.17
CA MET A 535 -16.28 8.43 -1.55
C MET A 535 -17.69 8.99 -1.81
N PRO A 536 -17.82 10.22 -2.36
CA PRO A 536 -19.11 10.91 -2.50
C PRO A 536 -20.18 10.18 -3.33
N GLY A 537 -19.78 9.43 -4.36
CA GLY A 537 -20.70 8.62 -5.18
C GLY A 537 -21.19 7.37 -4.46
N ARG A 538 -20.40 6.83 -3.53
CA ARG A 538 -20.80 5.78 -2.58
C ARG A 538 -21.47 6.28 -1.30
N GLY A 539 -21.39 7.59 -0.99
CA GLY A 539 -21.94 8.18 0.25
C GLY A 539 -21.39 7.53 1.52
N SER A 540 -20.15 7.05 1.49
CA SER A 540 -19.51 6.32 2.59
C SER A 540 -18.00 6.48 2.57
N TRP A 541 -17.38 6.24 3.73
CA TRP A 541 -15.94 5.99 3.81
C TRP A 541 -15.63 4.60 3.24
N GLY A 542 -14.45 4.45 2.66
CA GLY A 542 -13.99 3.14 2.19
C GLY A 542 -12.48 2.95 2.34
N GLU A 543 -12.08 1.83 2.94
CA GLU A 543 -10.69 1.36 3.07
C GLU A 543 -9.96 1.47 1.71
N VAL A 544 -8.88 2.24 1.64
CA VAL A 544 -7.96 2.27 0.48
C VAL A 544 -6.61 1.64 0.79
N SER A 545 -6.35 1.37 2.08
CA SER A 545 -5.05 1.02 2.60
C SER A 545 -5.19 0.41 4.01
N SER A 546 -4.34 -0.55 4.33
CA SER A 546 -4.28 -1.22 5.63
C SER A 546 -2.84 -1.63 5.96
N ALA A 547 -2.44 -1.56 7.23
CA ALA A 547 -1.11 -1.89 7.74
C ALA A 547 -1.20 -2.76 8.99
N SER A 548 -0.40 -3.82 9.07
CA SER A 548 -0.42 -4.78 10.18
C SER A 548 0.98 -5.04 10.74
N ASN A 549 1.10 -4.99 12.07
CA ASN A 549 2.21 -5.64 12.76
C ASN A 549 1.83 -7.11 12.98
N CYS A 550 2.61 -8.05 12.43
CA CYS A 550 2.38 -9.49 12.59
C CYS A 550 3.33 -10.16 13.59
N THR A 551 4.16 -9.37 14.29
CA THR A 551 5.19 -9.85 15.24
C THR A 551 5.91 -11.09 14.70
N SER A 552 6.09 -12.15 15.49
CA SER A 552 6.75 -13.39 15.07
C SER A 552 5.81 -14.38 14.35
N TYR A 553 4.52 -14.09 14.17
CA TYR A 553 3.51 -15.05 13.68
C TYR A 553 3.88 -15.70 12.35
N GLN A 554 4.28 -14.87 11.37
CA GLN A 554 4.67 -15.33 10.05
C GLN A 554 6.11 -15.85 10.06
N ALA A 555 7.02 -15.19 10.78
CA ALA A 555 8.42 -15.59 10.92
C ALA A 555 8.55 -17.03 11.47
N LEU A 556 7.79 -17.40 12.50
CA LEU A 556 7.74 -18.74 13.06
C LEU A 556 7.20 -19.78 12.05
N ARG A 557 6.14 -19.44 11.30
CA ARG A 557 5.50 -20.31 10.30
C ARG A 557 6.34 -20.51 9.04
N LEU A 558 7.12 -19.50 8.65
CA LEU A 558 7.99 -19.47 7.47
C LEU A 558 9.44 -19.85 7.79
N GLY A 559 9.80 -19.99 9.07
CA GLY A 559 11.16 -20.30 9.51
C GLY A 559 12.17 -19.18 9.29
N ILE A 560 11.73 -17.91 9.40
CA ILE A 560 12.59 -16.73 9.28
C ILE A 560 13.25 -16.46 10.63
N LYS A 561 14.52 -16.86 10.75
CA LYS A 561 15.28 -16.81 12.00
C LYS A 561 16.19 -15.59 12.06
N LEU A 562 16.47 -15.17 13.27
CA LEU A 562 17.51 -14.22 13.63
C LEU A 562 18.70 -15.00 14.23
N LYS A 563 19.92 -14.53 14.01
CA LYS A 563 21.15 -15.10 14.57
C LYS A 563 21.70 -14.13 15.61
N THR A 564 21.29 -14.33 16.86
CA THR A 564 21.76 -13.56 18.01
C THR A 564 23.20 -13.95 18.36
N ALA A 565 24.01 -12.98 18.81
CA ALA A 565 25.39 -13.20 19.22
C ALA A 565 25.51 -13.96 20.56
N GLU A 566 24.52 -13.78 21.44
CA GLU A 566 24.46 -14.44 22.75
C GLU A 566 23.24 -15.36 22.86
N PRO A 567 23.37 -16.52 23.53
CA PRO A 567 22.21 -17.27 24.00
C PRO A 567 21.56 -16.49 25.16
N VAL A 568 20.40 -15.86 24.89
CA VAL A 568 19.60 -15.19 25.91
C VAL A 568 19.40 -16.14 27.10
N SER A 569 19.70 -15.67 28.32
CA SER A 569 19.73 -16.51 29.52
C SER A 569 18.38 -17.16 29.80
N GLN A 570 18.38 -18.38 30.34
CA GLN A 570 17.15 -19.14 30.65
C GLN A 570 16.35 -18.57 31.84
N GLU A 571 16.77 -17.45 32.44
CA GLU A 571 16.16 -16.89 33.64
C GLU A 571 14.70 -16.45 33.43
N ASN A 572 14.31 -16.09 32.20
CA ASN A 572 12.93 -15.71 31.86
C ASN A 572 12.05 -16.87 31.32
N GLY A 573 12.54 -18.11 31.35
CA GLY A 573 11.70 -19.31 31.22
C GLY A 573 11.09 -19.64 29.84
N ASP A 574 11.17 -18.77 28.84
CA ASP A 574 10.66 -19.03 27.48
C ASP A 574 11.80 -19.51 26.54
N PRO A 575 11.67 -20.66 25.86
CA PRO A 575 12.61 -21.07 24.81
C PRO A 575 12.41 -20.24 23.53
N HIS A 576 12.80 -18.97 23.58
CA HIS A 576 12.71 -18.04 22.45
C HIS A 576 13.40 -18.62 21.20
N HIS A 577 12.64 -18.75 20.12
CA HIS A 577 13.22 -18.83 18.80
C HIS A 577 13.66 -17.41 18.40
N PRO A 578 14.97 -17.15 18.21
CA PRO A 578 15.42 -15.87 17.70
C PRO A 578 14.84 -15.74 16.29
N THR A 579 13.85 -14.87 16.14
CA THR A 579 13.05 -14.68 14.94
C THR A 579 12.78 -13.19 14.77
N VAL A 580 12.66 -12.76 13.52
CA VAL A 580 12.32 -11.38 13.19
C VAL A 580 10.84 -11.11 13.47
N HIS A 581 10.49 -9.84 13.69
CA HIS A 581 9.11 -9.41 13.56
C HIS A 581 8.82 -9.04 12.10
N THR A 582 7.66 -9.47 11.58
CA THR A 582 7.21 -9.16 10.22
C THR A 582 6.05 -8.18 10.23
N LEU A 583 6.04 -7.25 9.28
CA LEU A 583 4.99 -6.28 9.07
C LEU A 583 4.61 -6.19 7.58
N ASN A 584 3.35 -5.86 7.32
CA ASN A 584 2.83 -5.59 5.98
C ASN A 584 2.10 -4.24 5.97
N ALA A 585 2.04 -3.59 4.81
CA ALA A 585 1.23 -2.40 4.61
C ALA A 585 0.94 -2.15 3.13
N THR A 586 -0.32 -1.91 2.81
CA THR A 586 -0.75 -1.49 1.47
C THR A 586 -0.36 -0.04 1.26
N ALA A 587 0.60 0.26 0.40
CA ALA A 587 0.91 1.66 0.04
C ALA A 587 -0.16 2.25 -0.91
N ALA A 588 -0.72 1.43 -1.79
CA ALA A 588 -1.80 1.84 -2.70
C ALA A 588 -2.61 0.65 -3.23
N ALA A 589 -3.92 0.59 -2.94
CA ALA A 589 -4.87 -0.29 -3.63
C ALA A 589 -5.47 0.44 -4.84
N ILE A 590 -4.98 0.13 -6.05
CA ILE A 590 -5.15 1.00 -7.21
C ILE A 590 -6.62 1.24 -7.61
N PRO A 591 -7.52 0.22 -7.71
CA PRO A 591 -8.90 0.48 -8.11
C PRO A 591 -9.67 1.37 -7.13
N ARG A 592 -9.45 1.20 -5.82
CA ARG A 592 -10.13 2.02 -4.80
C ARG A 592 -9.62 3.46 -4.78
N LEU A 593 -8.34 3.68 -5.10
CA LEU A 593 -7.79 5.03 -5.33
C LEU A 593 -8.32 5.67 -6.64
N ILE A 594 -8.53 4.87 -7.70
CA ILE A 594 -9.21 5.34 -8.92
C ILE A 594 -10.64 5.80 -8.60
N VAL A 595 -11.41 5.01 -7.84
CA VAL A 595 -12.74 5.42 -7.34
C VAL A 595 -12.62 6.73 -6.57
N ALA A 596 -11.80 6.78 -5.52
CA ALA A 596 -11.62 7.97 -4.69
C ALA A 596 -11.29 9.24 -5.49
N ILE A 597 -10.36 9.16 -6.44
CA ILE A 597 -9.98 10.29 -7.31
C ILE A 597 -11.15 10.72 -8.21
N LEU A 598 -11.82 9.79 -8.88
CA LEU A 598 -12.94 10.12 -9.75
C LEU A 598 -14.06 10.78 -8.94
N GLU A 599 -14.52 10.16 -7.84
CA GLU A 599 -15.68 10.66 -7.10
C GLU A 599 -15.41 12.02 -6.43
N ASN A 600 -14.20 12.28 -5.91
CA ASN A 600 -13.85 13.56 -5.30
C ASN A 600 -13.52 14.66 -6.33
N HIS A 601 -12.64 14.38 -7.29
CA HIS A 601 -12.08 15.42 -8.19
C HIS A 601 -12.91 15.61 -9.47
N GLY A 602 -13.56 14.55 -9.96
CA GLY A 602 -14.54 14.59 -11.04
C GLY A 602 -13.98 14.83 -12.45
N VAL A 603 -14.85 15.37 -13.31
CA VAL A 603 -14.58 15.61 -14.74
C VAL A 603 -14.91 17.07 -15.08
N GLU A 604 -13.98 17.79 -15.71
CA GLU A 604 -14.19 19.16 -16.21
C GLU A 604 -14.16 19.17 -17.74
N ARG A 605 -15.28 19.56 -18.38
CA ARG A 605 -15.39 19.71 -19.86
C ARG A 605 -14.96 18.45 -20.63
N GLY A 606 -15.33 17.27 -20.13
CA GLY A 606 -14.97 15.97 -20.71
C GLY A 606 -13.55 15.49 -20.40
N LYS A 607 -12.80 16.19 -19.52
CA LYS A 607 -11.44 15.82 -19.10
C LYS A 607 -11.43 15.33 -17.65
N LEU A 608 -10.66 14.28 -17.36
CA LEU A 608 -10.45 13.84 -15.98
C LEU A 608 -9.73 14.94 -15.17
N VAL A 609 -10.19 15.22 -13.96
CA VAL A 609 -9.50 16.13 -13.03
C VAL A 609 -8.59 15.28 -12.14
N LEU A 610 -7.27 15.39 -12.32
CA LEU A 610 -6.29 14.54 -11.65
C LEU A 610 -5.33 15.36 -10.78
N PRO A 611 -4.86 14.83 -9.62
CA PRO A 611 -3.85 15.48 -8.79
C PRO A 611 -2.56 15.77 -9.57
N ASP A 612 -2.01 16.98 -9.41
CA ASP A 612 -0.75 17.39 -10.07
C ASP A 612 0.45 16.53 -9.66
N THR A 613 0.43 15.94 -8.47
CA THR A 613 1.39 14.92 -8.01
C THR A 613 1.48 13.67 -8.91
N LEU A 614 0.47 13.39 -9.73
CA LEU A 614 0.51 12.32 -10.73
C LEU A 614 1.14 12.74 -12.06
N ALA A 615 1.30 14.04 -12.33
CA ALA A 615 1.82 14.53 -13.61
C ALA A 615 3.23 14.00 -13.97
N PRO A 616 4.20 13.85 -13.04
CA PRO A 616 5.50 13.23 -13.34
C PRO A 616 5.42 11.75 -13.76
N PHE A 617 4.29 11.09 -13.49
CA PHE A 617 4.06 9.68 -13.75
C PHE A 617 3.05 9.44 -14.89
N TRP A 618 2.55 10.50 -15.51
CA TRP A 618 1.54 10.42 -16.57
C TRP A 618 2.17 10.11 -17.93
N LEU A 619 1.95 8.88 -18.43
CA LEU A 619 2.62 8.38 -19.63
C LEU A 619 2.28 9.14 -20.93
N ALA A 620 1.12 9.82 -20.99
CA ALA A 620 0.75 10.67 -22.13
C ALA A 620 1.31 12.11 -22.06
N GLY A 621 2.07 12.44 -21.00
CA GLY A 621 2.72 13.74 -20.80
C GLY A 621 1.87 14.80 -20.13
N ASP A 622 2.53 15.85 -19.62
CA ASP A 622 1.95 16.94 -18.84
C ASP A 622 0.84 17.74 -19.57
N LYS A 623 0.84 17.69 -20.91
CA LYS A 623 -0.06 18.46 -21.80
C LYS A 623 -1.16 17.60 -22.44
N ASP A 624 -1.42 16.41 -21.92
CA ASP A 624 -2.50 15.53 -22.39
C ASP A 624 -3.83 16.31 -22.50
N PRO A 625 -4.47 16.40 -23.70
CA PRO A 625 -5.72 17.11 -23.86
C PRO A 625 -6.89 16.48 -23.08
N ASN A 626 -6.77 15.26 -22.57
CA ASN A 626 -7.83 14.54 -21.85
C ASN A 626 -7.79 14.74 -20.32
N VAL A 627 -6.78 15.44 -19.80
CA VAL A 627 -6.57 15.64 -18.36
C VAL A 627 -6.59 17.14 -18.00
N THR A 628 -7.03 17.44 -16.77
CA THR A 628 -6.89 18.75 -16.12
C THR A 628 -6.22 18.56 -14.77
N TRP A 629 -5.04 19.15 -14.58
CA TRP A 629 -4.29 19.03 -13.33
C TRP A 629 -4.87 19.90 -12.21
N LEU A 630 -5.16 19.26 -11.07
CA LEU A 630 -5.58 19.87 -9.82
C LEU A 630 -4.35 20.11 -8.95
N HIS A 631 -4.08 21.37 -8.57
CA HIS A 631 -2.93 21.68 -7.73
C HIS A 631 -3.16 21.23 -6.28
N THR A 632 -2.36 20.28 -5.81
CA THR A 632 -2.43 19.73 -4.44
C THR A 632 -1.59 20.50 -3.43
N GLY A 633 -0.62 21.29 -3.90
CA GLY A 633 0.40 21.92 -3.04
C GLY A 633 1.49 20.97 -2.51
N LYS A 634 1.40 19.65 -2.77
CA LYS A 634 2.38 18.65 -2.31
C LYS A 634 3.57 18.45 -3.25
N LEU A 635 3.49 18.92 -4.49
CA LEU A 635 4.67 19.04 -5.34
C LEU A 635 5.58 20.13 -4.77
N GLU A 636 6.79 19.72 -4.37
CA GLU A 636 7.96 20.59 -4.18
C GLU A 636 8.08 21.63 -5.30
N ALA A 637 8.65 22.79 -5.01
CA ALA A 637 8.49 24.02 -5.81
C ALA A 637 9.24 24.05 -7.18
N GLY A 638 9.37 22.91 -7.86
CA GLY A 638 9.90 22.76 -9.21
C GLY A 638 8.89 23.12 -10.31
N SER A 639 9.34 23.92 -11.27
CA SER A 639 8.68 24.30 -12.56
C SER A 639 7.45 25.23 -12.52
N GLY A 640 6.64 25.27 -11.46
CA GLY A 640 5.44 26.12 -11.41
C GLY A 640 5.72 27.61 -11.12
N SER A 641 5.45 28.51 -12.08
CA SER A 641 5.50 29.97 -11.85
C SER A 641 4.60 30.37 -10.67
N ARG A 642 5.05 31.31 -9.82
CA ARG A 642 4.25 31.84 -8.70
C ARG A 642 2.88 32.36 -9.17
N LEU A 643 2.82 32.89 -10.40
CA LEU A 643 1.58 33.35 -11.04
C LEU A 643 0.63 32.19 -11.40
N GLN A 644 1.15 31.06 -11.88
CA GLN A 644 0.31 29.87 -12.16
C GLN A 644 -0.29 29.30 -10.88
N ARG A 645 0.49 29.22 -9.80
CA ARG A 645 -0.01 28.78 -8.48
C ARG A 645 -1.15 29.67 -7.98
N ALA A 646 -0.95 31.00 -7.99
CA ALA A 646 -1.99 31.95 -7.62
C ALA A 646 -3.25 31.83 -8.51
N LEU A 647 -3.09 31.72 -9.83
CA LEU A 647 -4.22 31.56 -10.76
C LEU A 647 -4.99 30.25 -10.56
N THR A 648 -4.33 29.13 -10.25
CA THR A 648 -5.00 27.86 -9.98
C THR A 648 -5.72 27.88 -8.63
N GLN A 649 -5.12 28.49 -7.60
CA GLN A 649 -5.79 28.70 -6.31
C GLN A 649 -7.04 29.58 -6.44
N VAL A 650 -6.97 30.67 -7.21
CA VAL A 650 -8.12 31.52 -7.54
C VAL A 650 -9.19 30.74 -8.33
N ARG A 651 -8.80 29.86 -9.27
CA ARG A 651 -9.76 28.98 -9.97
C ARG A 651 -10.47 28.00 -9.02
N SER A 652 -9.75 27.44 -8.05
CA SER A 652 -10.34 26.56 -7.01
C SER A 652 -11.37 27.32 -6.16
N ILE A 653 -11.00 28.51 -5.68
CA ILE A 653 -11.89 29.38 -4.89
C ILE A 653 -13.10 29.84 -5.74
N ALA A 654 -12.94 30.04 -7.05
CA ALA A 654 -14.05 30.36 -7.95
C ALA A 654 -15.05 29.21 -8.03
N ARG A 655 -14.58 27.97 -8.22
CA ARG A 655 -15.42 26.76 -8.20
C ARG A 655 -16.19 26.63 -6.88
N LYS A 656 -15.54 26.82 -5.71
CA LYS A 656 -16.20 26.73 -4.38
C LYS A 656 -17.34 27.76 -4.24
N ASN A 657 -17.21 28.94 -4.84
CA ASN A 657 -18.25 29.97 -4.83
C ASN A 657 -19.30 29.83 -5.96
N GLY A 658 -19.13 28.86 -6.87
CA GLY A 658 -20.01 28.65 -8.02
C GLY A 658 -19.88 29.71 -9.11
N THR A 659 -18.73 30.40 -9.21
CA THR A 659 -18.47 31.50 -10.15
C THR A 659 -17.27 31.21 -11.05
N ASP A 660 -17.08 31.97 -12.14
CA ASP A 660 -15.89 31.83 -12.98
C ASP A 660 -14.73 32.75 -12.55
N ALA A 661 -13.51 32.22 -12.62
CA ALA A 661 -12.30 32.89 -12.13
C ALA A 661 -12.07 34.32 -12.69
N PRO A 662 -12.32 34.64 -13.98
CA PRO A 662 -12.24 36.01 -14.48
C PRO A 662 -13.19 36.97 -13.75
N THR A 663 -14.41 36.54 -13.49
CA THR A 663 -15.42 37.35 -12.79
C THR A 663 -15.08 37.51 -11.31
N MET A 664 -14.50 36.50 -10.65
CA MET A 664 -14.01 36.65 -9.27
C MET A 664 -12.79 37.57 -9.15
N ILE A 665 -11.85 37.54 -10.12
CA ILE A 665 -10.74 38.50 -10.19
C ILE A 665 -11.27 39.92 -10.42
N ALA A 666 -12.23 40.09 -11.32
CA ALA A 666 -12.89 41.39 -11.54
C ALA A 666 -13.59 41.90 -10.28
N SER A 667 -14.29 41.03 -9.53
CA SER A 667 -14.88 41.37 -8.23
C SER A 667 -13.82 41.85 -7.24
N PHE A 668 -12.71 41.11 -7.09
CA PHE A 668 -11.64 41.52 -6.20
C PHE A 668 -11.07 42.91 -6.57
N LEU A 669 -10.83 43.19 -7.85
CA LEU A 669 -10.33 44.49 -8.30
C LEU A 669 -11.33 45.62 -8.02
N VAL A 670 -12.62 45.40 -8.31
CA VAL A 670 -13.69 46.38 -8.03
C VAL A 670 -13.81 46.65 -6.53
N LEU A 671 -13.76 45.61 -5.68
CA LEU A 671 -13.80 45.78 -4.23
C LEU A 671 -12.53 46.42 -3.67
N HIS A 672 -11.36 46.14 -4.26
CA HIS A 672 -10.10 46.73 -3.82
C HIS A 672 -10.10 48.25 -3.99
N GLU A 673 -10.67 48.75 -5.09
CA GLU A 673 -10.85 50.18 -5.35
C GLU A 673 -12.01 50.77 -4.53
N LEU A 674 -13.17 50.10 -4.43
CA LEU A 674 -14.29 50.59 -3.61
C LEU A 674 -13.93 50.72 -2.12
N THR A 675 -13.20 49.74 -1.57
CA THR A 675 -12.67 49.80 -0.20
C THR A 675 -11.56 50.85 -0.02
N ALA A 676 -11.02 51.41 -1.10
CA ALA A 676 -10.16 52.61 -1.04
C ALA A 676 -11.01 53.89 -1.06
N ILE A 677 -11.87 54.03 -2.07
CA ILE A 677 -12.54 55.28 -2.42
C ILE A 677 -13.61 55.63 -1.40
N VAL A 678 -14.46 54.67 -1.00
CA VAL A 678 -15.58 54.96 -0.10
C VAL A 678 -15.10 55.42 1.28
N PRO A 679 -14.14 54.75 1.96
CA PRO A 679 -13.59 55.26 3.21
C PRO A 679 -12.80 56.56 3.05
N LEU A 680 -12.10 56.78 1.94
CA LEU A 680 -11.36 58.03 1.69
C LEU A 680 -12.30 59.24 1.61
N VAL A 681 -13.40 59.10 0.87
CA VAL A 681 -14.42 60.16 0.73
C VAL A 681 -15.15 60.40 2.05
N ILE A 682 -15.54 59.34 2.77
CA ILE A 682 -16.19 59.47 4.08
C ILE A 682 -15.26 60.17 5.09
N MET A 683 -14.00 59.72 5.21
CA MET A 683 -13.03 60.31 6.14
C MET A 683 -12.67 61.75 5.76
N PHE A 684 -12.59 62.08 4.47
CA PHE A 684 -12.40 63.47 4.03
C PHE A 684 -13.49 64.41 4.55
N TYR A 685 -14.78 64.05 4.38
CA TYR A 685 -15.88 64.85 4.89
C TYR A 685 -16.01 64.82 6.41
N LEU A 686 -15.71 63.68 7.06
CA LEU A 686 -15.70 63.55 8.52
C LEU A 686 -14.64 64.46 9.15
N PHE A 687 -13.41 64.45 8.62
CA PHE A 687 -12.33 65.31 9.09
C PHE A 687 -12.58 66.79 8.80
N GLY A 688 -13.30 67.10 7.70
CA GLY A 688 -13.85 68.43 7.45
C GLY A 688 -14.85 68.88 8.52
N ALA A 689 -15.84 68.05 8.85
CA ALA A 689 -16.85 68.35 9.86
C ALA A 689 -16.28 68.44 11.29
N LEU A 690 -15.23 67.69 11.60
CA LEU A 690 -14.56 67.67 12.90
C LEU A 690 -13.41 68.70 13.02
N GLY A 691 -13.12 69.48 11.98
CA GLY A 691 -12.01 70.46 12.00
C GLY A 691 -10.61 69.83 12.15
N VAL A 692 -10.46 68.53 11.85
CA VAL A 692 -9.21 67.79 12.04
C VAL A 692 -8.10 68.37 11.16
N GLY A 693 -8.42 68.69 9.90
CA GLY A 693 -7.46 69.26 8.96
C GLY A 693 -6.95 70.64 9.37
N THR A 694 -7.80 71.49 9.96
CA THR A 694 -7.39 72.78 10.52
C THR A 694 -6.56 72.60 11.79
N ALA A 695 -6.97 71.73 12.70
CA ALA A 695 -6.19 71.44 13.92
C ALA A 695 -4.81 70.81 13.62
N VAL A 696 -4.73 69.93 12.61
CA VAL A 696 -3.45 69.39 12.11
C VAL A 696 -2.62 70.48 11.44
N LEU A 697 -3.25 71.41 10.71
CA LEU A 697 -2.54 72.54 10.11
C LEU A 697 -1.96 73.47 11.18
N ASP A 698 -2.76 73.84 12.19
CA ASP A 698 -2.35 74.71 13.29
C ASP A 698 -1.25 74.04 14.15
N TRP A 699 -1.33 72.72 14.37
CA TRP A 699 -0.25 71.96 15.02
C TRP A 699 1.04 71.91 14.19
N LEU A 700 0.94 71.87 12.85
CA LEU A 700 2.11 71.81 11.97
C LEU A 700 2.70 73.20 11.62
N LEU A 701 1.95 74.27 11.88
CA LEU A 701 2.29 75.67 11.55
C LEU A 701 2.45 76.58 12.79
N GLY A 702 2.11 76.09 13.98
CA GLY A 702 2.12 76.85 15.23
C GLY A 702 3.50 77.35 15.65
N ASP A 703 3.51 78.58 16.17
CA ASP A 703 4.61 79.35 16.76
C ASP A 703 5.98 79.23 16.06
N GLY A 704 6.14 80.06 15.04
CA GLY A 704 7.45 80.40 14.52
C GLY A 704 8.22 81.29 15.49
N ASN A 705 9.31 80.76 16.05
CA ASN A 705 10.50 81.55 16.33
C ASN A 705 11.77 80.76 15.97
N GLU A 706 12.75 81.51 15.48
CA GLU A 706 14.11 81.09 15.09
C GLU A 706 14.22 80.00 14.01
N ALA A 707 14.49 80.47 12.78
CA ALA A 707 14.92 79.63 11.68
C ALA A 707 16.44 79.36 11.76
N THR A 708 16.82 78.09 11.75
CA THR A 708 18.13 77.64 11.27
C THR A 708 17.93 76.69 10.07
N GLU A 709 18.93 76.65 9.19
CA GLU A 709 18.80 76.13 7.83
C GLU A 709 18.57 74.60 7.74
N GLU A 710 18.06 74.15 6.59
CA GLU A 710 17.91 72.74 6.18
C GLU A 710 17.12 71.75 7.07
N SER A 711 16.26 72.21 7.99
CA SER A 711 15.27 71.32 8.62
C SER A 711 14.32 70.65 7.60
N LEU A 712 14.04 69.35 7.79
CA LEU A 712 13.07 68.56 6.99
C LEU A 712 11.68 69.25 6.92
N GLY A 713 11.30 69.97 7.98
CA GLY A 713 10.06 70.75 8.05
C GLY A 713 10.03 71.97 7.11
N SER A 714 11.16 72.62 6.81
CA SER A 714 11.20 73.72 5.83
C SER A 714 10.93 73.22 4.41
N ARG A 715 11.56 72.08 4.04
CA ARG A 715 11.35 71.39 2.77
C ARG A 715 9.91 70.88 2.63
N PHE A 716 9.34 70.35 3.71
CA PHE A 716 7.93 69.95 3.74
C PHE A 716 6.98 71.16 3.58
N ARG A 717 7.22 72.28 4.27
CA ARG A 717 6.42 73.53 4.13
C ARG A 717 6.45 74.07 2.70
N ALA A 718 7.62 74.11 2.05
CA ALA A 718 7.75 74.52 0.66
C ALA A 718 7.01 73.55 -0.30
N TRP A 719 7.17 72.24 -0.11
CA TRP A 719 6.45 71.22 -0.89
C TRP A 719 4.93 71.33 -0.71
N ALA A 720 4.45 71.53 0.52
CA ALA A 720 3.03 71.64 0.84
C ALA A 720 2.38 72.82 0.12
N ARG A 721 2.96 74.04 0.19
CA ARG A 721 2.45 75.20 -0.55
C ARG A 721 2.40 74.96 -2.07
N ILE A 722 3.45 74.38 -2.65
CA ILE A 722 3.49 74.06 -4.09
C ILE A 722 2.40 73.05 -4.49
N LYS A 723 1.99 72.15 -3.57
CA LYS A 723 0.88 71.21 -3.80
C LYS A 723 -0.48 71.87 -3.58
N GLU A 724 -0.62 72.72 -2.58
CA GLU A 724 -1.81 73.51 -2.30
C GLU A 724 -2.16 74.42 -3.49
N GLU A 725 -1.20 75.20 -4.00
CA GLU A 725 -1.40 76.02 -5.21
C GLU A 725 -1.87 75.19 -6.41
N ARG A 726 -1.28 74.01 -6.64
CA ARG A 726 -1.69 73.13 -7.75
C ARG A 726 -3.09 72.56 -7.55
N PHE A 727 -3.46 72.26 -6.31
CA PHE A 727 -4.78 71.79 -5.93
C PHE A 727 -5.82 72.89 -6.12
N GLU A 728 -5.52 74.12 -5.71
CA GLU A 728 -6.39 75.28 -5.91
C GLU A 728 -6.64 75.57 -7.38
N ARG A 729 -5.58 75.60 -8.21
CA ARG A 729 -5.71 75.76 -9.67
C ARG A 729 -6.55 74.64 -10.30
N TYR A 730 -6.50 73.43 -9.77
CA TYR A 730 -7.35 72.31 -10.22
C TYR A 730 -8.82 72.51 -9.81
N CYS A 731 -9.09 72.91 -8.57
CA CYS A 731 -10.43 73.21 -8.06
C CYS A 731 -11.09 74.38 -8.81
N ARG A 732 -10.39 75.52 -8.96
CA ARG A 732 -10.83 76.68 -9.76
C ARG A 732 -11.08 76.29 -11.23
N LYS A 733 -10.26 75.42 -11.84
CA LYS A 733 -10.47 74.94 -13.23
C LYS A 733 -11.67 73.99 -13.39
N LYS A 734 -12.12 73.32 -12.32
CA LYS A 734 -13.19 72.30 -12.38
C LYS A 734 -14.50 72.70 -11.70
N GLY A 735 -14.52 73.75 -10.89
CA GLY A 735 -15.69 74.14 -10.12
C GLY A 735 -15.96 73.21 -8.94
N TYR A 736 -14.92 72.77 -8.23
CA TYR A 736 -15.02 71.82 -7.11
C TYR A 736 -14.66 72.46 -5.78
N LEU A 737 -15.21 71.91 -4.68
CA LEU A 737 -14.99 72.37 -3.30
C LEU A 737 -15.36 73.84 -3.06
N GLY A 738 -16.47 74.30 -3.66
CA GLY A 738 -17.01 75.66 -3.47
C GLY A 738 -16.40 76.74 -4.37
N PHE A 739 -15.40 76.41 -5.19
CA PHE A 739 -14.87 77.34 -6.19
C PHE A 739 -15.77 77.43 -7.42
N GLU A 740 -15.97 78.63 -7.94
CA GLU A 740 -16.53 78.83 -9.28
C GLU A 740 -15.54 78.38 -10.36
N LYS A 741 -16.07 77.96 -11.51
CA LYS A 741 -15.26 77.45 -12.63
C LYS A 741 -14.65 78.63 -13.40
N GLN A 742 -13.34 78.81 -13.26
CA GLN A 742 -12.56 79.89 -13.87
C GLN A 742 -11.74 79.41 -15.08
N ASP A 743 -11.48 80.33 -16.02
CA ASP A 743 -10.66 80.06 -17.19
C ASP A 743 -9.15 80.13 -16.88
N VAL A 744 -8.34 79.48 -17.73
CA VAL A 744 -6.89 79.29 -17.47
C VAL A 744 -6.13 80.61 -17.34
N GLU A 745 -6.56 81.65 -18.05
CA GLU A 745 -5.96 82.99 -17.98
C GLU A 745 -6.26 83.68 -16.64
N GLN A 746 -7.50 83.57 -16.14
CA GLN A 746 -7.90 84.10 -14.83
C GLN A 746 -7.14 83.38 -13.68
N ILE A 747 -6.97 82.07 -13.81
CA ILE A 747 -6.22 81.25 -12.82
C ILE A 747 -4.73 81.62 -12.78
N ASN A 748 -4.14 81.99 -13.92
CA ASN A 748 -2.72 82.38 -13.99
C ASN A 748 -2.47 83.82 -13.52
N ALA A 749 -3.50 84.68 -13.49
CA ALA A 749 -3.42 86.07 -12.98
C ALA A 749 -3.62 86.19 -11.46
N ALA A 750 -3.96 85.10 -10.77
CA ALA A 750 -4.26 85.08 -9.34
C ALA A 750 -2.98 85.09 -8.46
N ASN A 751 -2.66 86.26 -7.88
CA ASN A 751 -1.50 86.48 -6.98
C ASN A 751 -1.71 86.02 -5.52
N ASP A 752 -2.87 85.41 -5.23
CA ASP A 752 -3.38 85.01 -3.93
C ASP A 752 -3.41 83.47 -3.70
N LEU A 753 -3.07 82.69 -4.73
CA LEU A 753 -3.05 81.22 -4.68
C LEU A 753 -2.23 80.69 -3.49
N GLY A 754 -2.78 79.72 -2.76
CA GLY A 754 -2.13 79.10 -1.60
C GLY A 754 -2.09 79.95 -0.32
N LYS A 755 -2.96 80.96 -0.19
CA LYS A 755 -3.12 81.77 1.04
C LYS A 755 -4.43 81.52 1.80
N THR A 756 -5.26 80.57 1.36
CA THR A 756 -6.61 80.34 1.91
C THR A 756 -6.62 79.21 2.94
N GLY A 757 -6.69 79.55 4.24
CA GLY A 757 -6.66 78.55 5.33
C GLY A 757 -7.73 77.45 5.25
N GLN A 758 -8.90 77.73 4.66
CA GLN A 758 -9.93 76.71 4.39
C GLN A 758 -9.48 75.65 3.36
N LEU A 759 -8.69 76.04 2.37
CA LEU A 759 -8.16 75.12 1.35
C LEU A 759 -7.02 74.28 1.94
N ALA A 760 -6.12 74.91 2.71
CA ALA A 760 -5.05 74.21 3.43
C ALA A 760 -5.61 73.13 4.37
N GLY A 761 -6.64 73.47 5.18
CA GLY A 761 -7.34 72.50 6.04
C GLY A 761 -8.02 71.37 5.24
N SER A 762 -8.64 71.69 4.10
CA SER A 762 -9.24 70.69 3.19
C SER A 762 -8.19 69.76 2.57
N PHE A 763 -7.02 70.29 2.19
CA PHE A 763 -5.90 69.49 1.70
C PHE A 763 -5.35 68.57 2.82
N ALA A 764 -5.20 69.08 4.04
CA ALA A 764 -4.80 68.28 5.20
C ALA A 764 -5.79 67.14 5.50
N ASN A 765 -7.10 67.38 5.43
CA ASN A 765 -8.14 66.35 5.54
C ASN A 765 -7.94 65.22 4.51
N MET A 766 -7.70 65.57 3.24
CA MET A 766 -7.47 64.60 2.17
C MET A 766 -6.20 63.78 2.40
N VAL A 767 -5.10 64.41 2.84
CA VAL A 767 -3.84 63.73 3.14
C VAL A 767 -3.98 62.79 4.33
N ALA A 768 -4.64 63.21 5.42
CA ALA A 768 -4.90 62.38 6.59
C ALA A 768 -5.78 61.17 6.24
N ALA A 769 -6.87 61.38 5.51
CA ALA A 769 -7.75 60.31 5.03
C ALA A 769 -6.97 59.30 4.15
N TYR A 770 -6.13 59.78 3.23
CA TYR A 770 -5.30 58.93 2.38
C TYR A 770 -4.29 58.09 3.17
N ILE A 771 -3.62 58.67 4.17
CA ILE A 771 -2.66 57.97 5.03
C ILE A 771 -3.36 56.83 5.78
N ILE A 772 -4.54 57.08 6.36
CA ILE A 772 -5.31 56.07 7.10
C ILE A 772 -5.82 54.95 6.16
N VAL A 773 -6.33 55.30 4.98
CA VAL A 773 -6.77 54.33 3.96
C VAL A 773 -5.61 53.49 3.41
N LYS A 774 -4.37 53.98 3.46
CA LYS A 774 -3.15 53.21 3.21
C LYS A 774 -2.70 52.35 4.40
N ALA A 775 -2.80 52.85 5.63
CA ALA A 775 -2.50 52.04 6.81
C ALA A 775 -3.41 50.81 6.92
N LEU A 776 -4.68 50.94 6.51
CA LEU A 776 -5.66 49.86 6.46
C LEU A 776 -5.53 48.90 5.25
N LEU A 777 -4.47 49.01 4.43
CA LEU A 777 -4.30 48.19 3.22
C LEU A 777 -4.40 46.67 3.47
N PRO A 778 -3.80 46.07 4.53
CA PRO A 778 -3.92 44.63 4.79
C PRO A 778 -5.38 44.21 5.08
N VAL A 779 -6.08 45.00 5.90
CA VAL A 779 -7.49 44.77 6.25
C VAL A 779 -8.38 44.89 5.01
N ARG A 780 -8.14 45.90 4.16
CA ARG A 780 -8.86 46.10 2.88
C ARG A 780 -8.65 44.95 1.91
N ILE A 781 -7.44 44.40 1.81
CA ILE A 781 -7.16 43.22 0.98
C ILE A 781 -7.92 42.00 1.52
N GLY A 782 -7.86 41.74 2.83
CA GLY A 782 -8.62 40.65 3.47
C GLY A 782 -10.12 40.75 3.23
N ALA A 783 -10.71 41.93 3.46
CA ALA A 783 -12.14 42.18 3.21
C ALA A 783 -12.51 42.01 1.72
N SER A 784 -11.66 42.49 0.80
CA SER A 784 -11.88 42.34 -0.65
C SER A 784 -11.85 40.87 -1.09
N ILE A 785 -10.98 40.04 -0.50
CA ILE A 785 -10.92 38.59 -0.78
C ILE A 785 -12.19 37.90 -0.25
N ALA A 786 -12.58 38.18 1.00
CA ALA A 786 -13.75 37.54 1.62
C ALA A 786 -15.06 37.86 0.87
N LEU A 787 -15.22 39.10 0.40
CA LEU A 787 -16.44 39.57 -0.26
C LEU A 787 -16.46 39.34 -1.79
N ALA A 788 -15.33 39.00 -2.43
CA ALA A 788 -15.26 38.81 -3.88
C ALA A 788 -16.17 37.69 -4.40
N GLY A 789 -16.30 36.58 -3.67
CA GLY A 789 -17.20 35.46 -4.01
C GLY A 789 -18.68 35.88 -4.03
N PRO A 790 -19.22 36.36 -2.89
CA PRO A 790 -20.59 36.90 -2.81
C PRO A 790 -20.88 37.99 -3.85
N PHE A 791 -19.98 38.97 -4.02
CA PHE A 791 -20.17 40.06 -4.99
C PHE A 791 -20.17 39.57 -6.45
N SER A 792 -19.29 38.62 -6.79
CA SER A 792 -19.27 37.98 -8.12
C SER A 792 -20.62 37.37 -8.48
N LYS A 793 -21.23 36.66 -7.52
CA LYS A 793 -22.50 35.95 -7.69
C LYS A 793 -23.70 36.92 -7.72
N ALA A 794 -23.69 37.95 -6.86
CA ALA A 794 -24.81 38.87 -6.70
C ALA A 794 -24.86 40.00 -7.76
N VAL A 795 -23.69 40.48 -8.22
CA VAL A 795 -23.60 41.69 -9.06
C VAL A 795 -23.09 41.38 -10.47
N LEU A 796 -21.90 40.80 -10.60
CA LEU A 796 -21.25 40.67 -11.91
C LEU A 796 -21.85 39.56 -12.79
N GLU A 797 -22.25 38.42 -12.21
CA GLU A 797 -22.89 37.36 -12.99
C GLU A 797 -24.24 37.75 -13.61
N PRO A 798 -25.19 38.38 -12.88
CA PRO A 798 -26.40 38.92 -13.50
C PRO A 798 -26.12 39.93 -14.61
N LEU A 799 -25.14 40.82 -14.41
CA LEU A 799 -24.73 41.81 -15.41
C LEU A 799 -24.20 41.13 -16.70
N LYS A 800 -23.35 40.13 -16.54
CA LYS A 800 -22.79 39.30 -17.62
C LYS A 800 -23.87 38.54 -18.39
N ARG A 801 -24.89 38.02 -17.69
CA ARG A 801 -26.04 37.34 -18.30
C ARG A 801 -26.94 38.31 -19.08
N MET A 802 -27.05 39.57 -18.67
CA MET A 802 -27.75 40.61 -19.45
C MET A 802 -26.95 41.05 -20.68
N LEU A 803 -25.65 41.32 -20.54
CA LEU A 803 -24.77 41.73 -21.64
C LEU A 803 -24.56 40.63 -22.69
N GLY A 804 -24.63 39.35 -22.30
CA GLY A 804 -24.52 38.20 -23.20
C GLY A 804 -25.71 37.98 -24.15
N ARG A 805 -26.76 38.82 -24.13
CA ARG A 805 -27.95 38.70 -24.98
C ARG A 805 -27.92 39.56 -26.26
N VAL A 806 -26.77 40.08 -26.65
CA VAL A 806 -26.59 40.78 -27.94
C VAL A 806 -26.35 39.75 -29.07
N PRO A 807 -27.16 39.71 -30.15
CA PRO A 807 -27.00 38.70 -31.21
C PRO A 807 -25.75 38.96 -32.06
N LEU A 808 -24.77 38.05 -31.99
CA LEU A 808 -23.62 38.06 -32.90
C LEU A 808 -24.05 37.59 -34.30
N VAL A 809 -23.85 38.46 -35.30
CA VAL A 809 -24.24 38.23 -36.70
C VAL A 809 -23.57 36.98 -37.26
N ARG A 810 -24.40 36.04 -37.74
CA ARG A 810 -24.01 34.72 -38.24
C ARG A 810 -23.29 34.86 -39.58
N ARG A 811 -21.95 34.74 -39.61
CA ARG A 811 -21.18 34.60 -40.86
C ARG A 811 -21.60 33.31 -41.58
N ARG A 812 -22.17 33.43 -42.78
CA ARG A 812 -22.36 32.32 -43.73
C ARG A 812 -21.01 31.96 -44.36
N THR A 813 -20.69 30.67 -44.42
CA THR A 813 -19.77 30.10 -45.42
C THR A 813 -20.58 29.59 -46.61
N PRO A 814 -20.05 29.61 -47.85
CA PRO A 814 -20.83 29.35 -49.05
C PRO A 814 -20.96 27.85 -49.40
N SER A 815 -22.15 27.52 -49.92
CA SER A 815 -22.57 26.29 -50.66
C SER A 815 -21.91 24.97 -50.27
#